data_AF-A0AAG5DIC0-F1
#
_entry.id   AF-A0AAG5DIC0-F1
#
_cell.length_a   1.000
_cell.length_b   1.000
_cell.length_c   1.000
_cell.angle_alpha   90.00
_cell.angle_beta   90.00
_cell.angle_gamma   90.00
#
_symmetry.space_group_name_H-M   'P 1'
#
loop_
_entity.id
_entity.type
_entity.pdbx_description
1 polymer ?
#
loop_
_entity_poly.entity_id
_entity_poly.type
_entity_poly.pdbx_seq_one_letter_code
_entity_poly.pdbx_strand_id
1 'polypeptide(L)'
;MWPKVLNCAGALINRELNEAKLRTIRHLQETLLNVRQIPQMKILAICDNGIDLFPSLNDIYSVYQNAIVDVMAVGNRLDCLESLVDPTSFEPKSPPYLRVGIADRCVQEAHDQVQEALTMAFQPLTEYLSEFQARFAGLLCPSTKEGLDEFLSEPRTFDDYIAKIDEFQRYKEMIRAMVQKEYFPMAIVNQSDAIGCLRKIVERYIDRVASHIAIEHRREIQRICREFEEIKEKALEIPTSTEQLMANGEYMTRVKSEIIDALRDKIQTTMRVNAYLVELMELPVDQIELQVDSVNWYFRIQSVFEINSTNFEQYKFSFEEKLQEVTKQLNEKMEEMIPHIAIINDMTETEKFRDYIVVLHGYIDQIFVFEDYVKWINKEEVLFKFPKSQYMVLEAIKSFVVPFYKLIRLCMRWLRYYNVWMDGPFEYLEPHFVESKTDEFLKEFQKTQKYYRNRIKADMLENTLCKFKGQTEDPDPEKHPCPLKLCARMSQSIKDFHLGVYVVKIMCNSALKDRHWDEMSEIAGFDLTPDAGTTLRKIINYKLEKDLDKFEIISIGANKELALQQSLQAMIAEWENIVFKLSAFKDTGINILTGLDEIQAVLDDHIMKTLAMRGSAFVKPCEKEVKEWYQTLTRVNRTVEQWGKVQGSWLYLLPIFSSKDIVAQMPNEGRMFQQVDKTYRMYMRTVETNRSVIGVAAAKGVQEAMEQSNELLEEITNGVNEYLEKKRLYFPRFFFLSN
;
A
#
# COMPACT_ATOMS: atom_id res chain seq x y z
N MET A 1 40.86 20.44 119.08
CA MET A 1 41.82 19.46 118.49
C MET A 1 41.09 18.42 117.63
N TRP A 2 39.96 17.89 118.10
CA TRP A 2 39.11 16.91 117.42
C TRP A 2 38.74 17.16 115.94
N PRO A 3 38.33 18.37 115.48
CA PRO A 3 37.91 18.55 114.08
C PRO A 3 39.02 18.32 113.06
N LYS A 4 40.28 18.66 113.39
CA LYS A 4 41.42 18.40 112.51
C LYS A 4 41.74 16.90 112.44
N VAL A 5 41.60 16.19 113.55
CA VAL A 5 41.83 14.73 113.62
C VAL A 5 40.75 13.98 112.83
N LEU A 6 39.48 14.37 112.96
CA LEU A 6 38.37 13.76 112.22
C LEU A 6 38.46 14.03 110.71
N ASN A 7 38.85 15.24 110.29
CA ASN A 7 39.12 15.52 108.87
C ASN A 7 40.29 14.69 108.32
N CYS A 8 41.38 14.55 109.09
CA CYS A 8 42.50 13.68 108.69
C CYS A 8 42.06 12.21 108.61
N ALA A 9 41.26 11.72 109.56
CA ALA A 9 40.71 10.37 109.54
C ALA A 9 39.77 10.14 108.35
N GLY A 10 38.90 11.10 108.02
CA GLY A 10 38.02 11.05 106.86
C GLY A 10 38.78 11.07 105.53
N ALA A 11 39.84 11.88 105.42
CA ALA A 11 40.73 11.87 104.26
C ALA A 11 41.49 10.54 104.12
N LEU A 12 41.88 9.93 105.25
CA LEU A 12 42.54 8.62 105.27
C LEU A 12 41.56 7.51 104.85
N ILE A 13 40.32 7.51 105.35
CA ILE A 13 39.26 6.58 104.90
C ILE A 13 38.97 6.76 103.40
N ASN A 14 38.86 8.00 102.91
CA ASN A 14 38.67 8.27 101.48
C ASN A 14 39.83 7.67 100.66
N ARG A 15 41.08 7.88 101.09
CA ARG A 15 42.26 7.30 100.41
C ARG A 15 42.22 5.78 100.41
N GLU A 16 42.01 5.15 101.56
CA GLU A 16 42.00 3.68 101.67
C GLU A 16 40.83 3.05 100.90
N LEU A 17 39.64 3.67 100.89
CA LEU A 17 38.50 3.22 100.10
C LEU A 17 38.76 3.38 98.60
N ASN A 18 39.29 4.51 98.14
CA ASN A 18 39.64 4.69 96.73
C ASN A 18 40.75 3.73 96.29
N GLU A 19 41.74 3.48 97.16
CA GLU A 19 42.76 2.47 96.91
C GLU A 19 42.17 1.05 96.89
N ALA A 20 41.19 0.74 97.74
CA ALA A 20 40.45 -0.51 97.68
C ALA A 20 39.66 -0.64 96.37
N LYS A 21 38.90 0.39 95.95
CA LYS A 21 38.18 0.41 94.66
C LYS A 21 39.12 0.17 93.48
N LEU A 22 40.23 0.91 93.42
CA LEU A 22 41.21 0.76 92.35
C LEU A 22 41.89 -0.62 92.38
N ARG A 23 42.17 -1.18 93.56
CA ARG A 23 42.67 -2.56 93.69
C ARG A 23 41.64 -3.57 93.20
N THR A 24 40.36 -3.40 93.50
CA THR A 24 39.28 -4.26 93.01
C THR A 24 39.18 -4.22 91.49
N ILE A 25 39.27 -3.03 90.87
CA ILE A 25 39.27 -2.90 89.41
C ILE A 25 40.52 -3.52 88.78
N ARG A 26 41.72 -3.27 89.32
CA ARG A 26 42.94 -3.92 88.82
C ARG A 26 42.87 -5.43 88.93
N HIS A 27 42.35 -5.94 90.04
CA HIS A 27 42.14 -7.37 90.20
C HIS A 27 41.13 -7.94 89.19
N LEU A 28 40.04 -7.20 88.93
CA LEU A 28 39.07 -7.56 87.89
C LEU A 28 39.73 -7.60 86.50
N GLN A 29 40.53 -6.59 86.15
CA GLN A 29 41.28 -6.53 84.90
C GLN A 29 42.26 -7.71 84.79
N GLU A 30 43.08 -7.97 85.81
CA GLU A 30 44.01 -9.11 85.86
C GLU A 30 43.30 -10.46 85.70
N THR A 31 42.12 -10.60 86.33
CA THR A 31 41.28 -11.79 86.22
C THR A 31 40.77 -11.97 84.78
N LEU A 32 40.36 -10.88 84.12
CA LEU A 32 39.88 -10.90 82.74
C LEU A 32 40.99 -11.15 81.72
N LEU A 33 42.23 -10.75 82.01
CA LEU A 33 43.39 -11.08 81.18
C LEU A 33 43.71 -12.58 81.20
N ASN A 34 43.27 -13.31 82.23
CA ASN A 34 43.35 -14.77 82.29
C ASN A 34 41.99 -15.41 82.01
N VAL A 35 41.75 -15.75 80.74
CA VAL A 35 40.48 -16.30 80.25
C VAL A 35 39.98 -17.53 81.03
N ARG A 36 40.87 -18.31 81.66
CA ARG A 36 40.49 -19.48 82.48
C ARG A 36 39.88 -19.12 83.84
N GLN A 37 40.05 -17.89 84.29
CA GLN A 37 39.44 -17.37 85.52
C GLN A 37 38.08 -16.74 85.26
N ILE A 38 37.73 -16.49 83.99
CA ILE A 38 36.41 -16.02 83.59
C ILE A 38 35.41 -17.18 83.70
N PRO A 39 34.26 -17.02 84.39
CA PRO A 39 33.21 -18.03 84.39
C PRO A 39 32.72 -18.31 82.97
N GLN A 40 32.64 -19.58 82.59
CA GLN A 40 32.14 -19.96 81.27
C GLN A 40 30.69 -19.51 81.07
N MET A 41 30.49 -18.60 80.11
CA MET A 41 29.18 -18.08 79.75
C MET A 41 28.48 -19.01 78.77
N LYS A 42 27.18 -19.20 78.93
CA LYS A 42 26.35 -19.92 77.95
C LYS A 42 25.83 -18.90 76.94
N ILE A 43 26.25 -19.03 75.68
CA ILE A 43 25.88 -18.16 74.58
C ILE A 43 25.09 -18.99 73.56
N LEU A 44 24.02 -18.45 73.02
CA LEU A 44 23.21 -19.05 71.95
C LEU A 44 23.63 -18.45 70.61
N ALA A 45 23.83 -19.27 69.59
CA ALA A 45 23.88 -18.79 68.21
C ALA A 45 22.47 -18.82 67.61
N ILE A 46 21.93 -17.63 67.33
CA ILE A 46 20.59 -17.41 66.79
C ILE A 46 20.72 -17.06 65.31
N CYS A 47 19.76 -17.47 64.50
CA CYS A 47 19.75 -17.21 63.06
C CYS A 47 18.38 -16.64 62.66
N ASP A 48 18.33 -15.33 62.44
CA ASP A 48 17.14 -14.59 61.99
C ASP A 48 17.40 -13.96 60.60
N ASN A 49 18.11 -12.83 60.56
CA ASN A 49 18.55 -12.12 59.34
C ASN A 49 20.06 -12.28 59.07
N GLY A 50 20.67 -13.23 59.78
CA GLY A 50 22.10 -13.38 59.98
C GLY A 50 22.34 -14.26 61.20
N ILE A 51 23.57 -14.73 61.37
CA ILE A 51 23.95 -15.53 62.54
C ILE A 51 24.50 -14.57 63.58
N ASP A 52 23.89 -14.52 64.76
CA ASP A 52 24.33 -13.67 65.87
C ASP A 52 24.43 -14.47 67.18
N LEU A 53 25.16 -13.90 68.14
CA LEU A 53 25.34 -14.47 69.47
C LEU A 53 24.44 -13.76 70.49
N PHE A 54 23.76 -14.53 71.34
CA PHE A 54 22.93 -14.03 72.43
C PHE A 54 23.34 -14.65 73.78
N PRO A 55 23.66 -13.85 74.82
CA PRO A 55 23.80 -12.39 74.79
C PRO A 55 24.92 -11.96 73.83
N SER A 56 24.79 -10.76 73.24
CA SER A 56 25.82 -10.20 72.37
C SER A 56 27.06 -9.79 73.17
N LEU A 57 28.19 -9.61 72.50
CA LEU A 57 29.40 -9.10 73.17
C LEU A 57 29.18 -7.73 73.81
N ASN A 58 28.37 -6.87 73.18
CA ASN A 58 27.99 -5.58 73.73
C ASN A 58 27.14 -5.72 75.00
N ASP A 59 26.22 -6.69 75.04
CA ASP A 59 25.45 -6.98 76.25
C ASP A 59 26.38 -7.40 77.39
N ILE A 60 27.36 -8.27 77.10
CA ILE A 60 28.38 -8.69 78.07
C ILE A 60 29.19 -7.48 78.55
N TYR A 61 29.67 -6.64 77.63
CA TYR A 61 30.46 -5.44 77.97
C TYR A 61 29.67 -4.46 78.84
N SER A 62 28.39 -4.26 78.54
CA SER A 62 27.52 -3.37 79.32
C SER A 62 27.37 -3.81 80.78
N VAL A 63 27.33 -5.12 81.05
CA VAL A 63 27.24 -5.67 82.41
C VAL A 63 28.50 -5.35 83.20
N TYR A 64 29.69 -5.51 82.61
CA TYR A 64 30.95 -5.17 83.28
C TYR A 64 31.10 -3.65 83.48
N GLN A 65 30.67 -2.84 82.50
CA GLN A 65 30.67 -1.38 82.66
C GLN A 65 29.78 -0.95 83.84
N ASN A 66 28.57 -1.50 83.97
CA ASN A 66 27.70 -1.22 85.11
C ASN A 66 28.36 -1.65 86.44
N ALA A 67 29.01 -2.81 86.48
CA ALA A 67 29.72 -3.28 87.67
C ALA A 67 30.88 -2.34 88.07
N ILE A 68 31.61 -1.77 87.12
CA ILE A 68 32.66 -0.76 87.40
C ILE A 68 32.04 0.47 88.05
N VAL A 69 30.95 0.99 87.49
CA VAL A 69 30.23 2.15 88.04
C VAL A 69 29.78 1.87 89.48
N ASP A 70 29.21 0.70 89.73
CA ASP A 70 28.76 0.29 91.05
C ASP A 70 29.92 0.20 92.06
N VAL A 71 31.06 -0.40 91.67
CA VAL A 71 32.27 -0.47 92.51
C VAL A 71 32.81 0.92 92.81
N MET A 72 32.86 1.80 91.81
CA MET A 72 33.35 3.17 91.97
C MET A 72 32.44 4.02 92.87
N ALA A 73 31.13 3.70 92.92
CA ALA A 73 30.16 4.36 93.78
C ALA A 73 30.20 3.91 95.26
N VAL A 74 30.91 2.82 95.60
CA VAL A 74 31.00 2.31 96.98
C VAL A 74 31.54 3.38 97.94
N GLY A 75 30.92 3.56 99.09
CA GLY A 75 31.38 4.55 100.08
C GLY A 75 30.89 5.99 99.86
N ASN A 76 30.26 6.30 98.72
CA ASN A 76 29.71 7.64 98.43
C ASN A 76 28.53 8.03 99.35
N ARG A 77 28.01 7.08 100.14
CA ARG A 77 26.91 7.26 101.09
C ARG A 77 27.32 6.95 102.54
N LEU A 78 28.62 6.92 102.85
CA LEU A 78 29.07 6.78 104.23
C LEU A 78 28.82 8.06 105.00
N ASP A 79 28.29 7.98 106.22
CA ASP A 79 28.06 9.15 107.06
C ASP A 79 29.39 9.84 107.43
N CYS A 80 29.36 11.18 107.61
CA CYS A 80 30.53 11.91 108.09
C CYS A 80 30.97 11.43 109.48
N LEU A 81 32.28 11.32 109.73
CA LEU A 81 32.79 10.86 111.04
C LEU A 81 32.37 11.81 112.17
N GLU A 82 32.22 13.10 111.86
CA GLU A 82 31.75 14.11 112.79
C GLU A 82 30.31 13.84 113.29
N SER A 83 29.41 13.33 112.43
CA SER A 83 28.03 13.02 112.85
C SER A 83 27.97 11.80 113.77
N LEU A 84 28.95 10.89 113.70
CA LEU A 84 29.04 9.71 114.55
C LEU A 84 29.60 10.03 115.95
N VAL A 85 30.46 11.05 116.06
CA VAL A 85 31.14 11.41 117.32
C VAL A 85 30.33 12.42 118.14
N ASP A 86 29.61 13.35 117.49
CA ASP A 86 28.71 14.30 118.15
C ASP A 86 27.38 14.42 117.40
N PRO A 87 26.43 13.50 117.64
CA PRO A 87 25.18 13.43 116.89
C PRO A 87 24.23 14.62 117.15
N THR A 88 24.38 15.31 118.28
CA THR A 88 23.39 16.30 118.77
C THR A 88 23.77 17.74 118.50
N SER A 89 25.07 18.06 118.41
CA SER A 89 25.56 19.43 118.20
C SER A 89 26.13 19.69 116.80
N PHE A 90 26.26 18.65 115.97
CA PHE A 90 26.87 18.75 114.64
C PHE A 90 25.84 19.09 113.55
N GLU A 91 25.92 20.30 112.98
CA GLU A 91 25.23 20.63 111.74
C GLU A 91 25.99 20.04 110.54
N PRO A 92 25.39 19.09 109.78
CA PRO A 92 26.08 18.44 108.68
C PRO A 92 26.39 19.43 107.55
N LYS A 93 27.65 19.47 107.12
CA LYS A 93 28.03 20.15 105.86
C LYS A 93 27.37 19.42 104.69
N SER A 94 26.96 20.15 103.66
CA SER A 94 26.39 19.55 102.44
C SER A 94 27.49 19.09 101.47
N PRO A 95 27.50 17.84 100.98
CA PRO A 95 26.60 16.73 101.34
C PRO A 95 26.94 16.10 102.71
N PRO A 96 25.95 15.52 103.43
CA PRO A 96 26.08 14.99 104.80
C PRO A 96 26.89 13.68 104.90
N TYR A 97 27.49 13.26 103.79
CA TYR A 97 28.28 12.04 103.67
C TYR A 97 29.77 12.37 103.63
N LEU A 98 30.59 11.43 104.08
CA LEU A 98 32.01 11.43 103.83
C LEU A 98 32.24 11.56 102.32
N ARG A 99 32.98 12.59 101.90
CA ARG A 99 33.31 12.83 100.48
C ARG A 99 34.33 11.81 100.01
N VAL A 100 33.88 10.59 99.72
CA VAL A 100 34.68 9.54 99.09
C VAL A 100 34.64 9.72 97.57
N GLY A 101 35.26 10.79 97.08
CA GLY A 101 35.29 11.09 95.64
C GLY A 101 36.48 10.43 94.96
N ILE A 102 36.24 9.72 93.86
CA ILE A 102 37.28 9.32 92.90
C ILE A 102 37.19 10.23 91.66
N ALA A 103 38.32 10.54 91.03
CA ALA A 103 38.32 11.39 89.84
C ALA A 103 37.67 10.66 88.65
N ASP A 104 36.84 11.36 87.86
CA ASP A 104 36.17 10.80 86.69
C ASP A 104 37.15 10.17 85.69
N ARG A 105 38.35 10.75 85.57
CA ARG A 105 39.45 10.19 84.77
C ARG A 105 39.80 8.76 85.19
N CYS A 106 39.82 8.46 86.49
CA CYS A 106 40.13 7.11 86.98
C CYS A 106 39.00 6.11 86.72
N VAL A 107 37.74 6.59 86.66
CA VAL A 107 36.59 5.77 86.27
C VAL A 107 36.66 5.46 84.78
N GLN A 108 36.99 6.46 83.94
CA GLN A 108 37.18 6.26 82.52
C GLN A 108 38.36 5.31 82.22
N GLU A 109 39.51 5.51 82.88
CA GLU A 109 40.67 4.60 82.76
C GLU A 109 40.30 3.16 83.17
N ALA A 110 39.46 2.98 84.20
CA ALA A 110 38.95 1.66 84.60
C ALA A 110 38.05 1.03 83.54
N HIS A 111 37.16 1.81 82.92
CA HIS A 111 36.33 1.35 81.80
C HIS A 111 37.18 0.93 80.62
N ASP A 112 38.13 1.77 80.19
CA ASP A 112 38.99 1.51 79.03
C ASP A 112 39.83 0.24 79.26
N GLN A 113 40.42 0.09 80.44
CA GLN A 113 41.24 -1.07 80.82
C GLN A 113 40.46 -2.38 80.85
N VAL A 114 39.25 -2.37 81.43
CA VAL A 114 38.40 -3.57 81.49
C VAL A 114 37.84 -3.88 80.10
N GLN A 115 37.49 -2.87 79.30
CA GLN A 115 37.01 -3.05 77.94
C GLN A 115 38.10 -3.60 77.00
N GLU A 116 39.35 -3.17 77.14
CA GLU A 116 40.48 -3.75 76.42
C GLU A 116 40.67 -5.22 76.81
N ALA A 117 40.67 -5.54 78.11
CA ALA A 117 40.78 -6.91 78.59
C ALA A 117 39.63 -7.81 78.11
N LEU A 118 38.40 -7.30 78.10
CA LEU A 118 37.23 -8.01 77.57
C LEU A 118 37.29 -8.21 76.05
N THR A 119 37.74 -7.20 75.30
CA THR A 119 37.95 -7.32 73.85
C THR A 119 38.96 -8.43 73.55
N MET A 120 40.09 -8.46 74.26
CA MET A 120 41.09 -9.51 74.10
C MET A 120 40.57 -10.89 74.52
N ALA A 121 39.86 -10.99 75.65
CA ALA A 121 39.34 -12.26 76.16
C ALA A 121 38.28 -12.87 75.24
N PHE A 122 37.45 -12.03 74.59
CA PHE A 122 36.36 -12.47 73.72
C PHE A 122 36.71 -12.43 72.21
N GLN A 123 37.91 -11.98 71.82
CA GLN A 123 38.36 -11.96 70.42
C GLN A 123 38.15 -13.31 69.68
N PRO A 124 38.46 -14.48 70.27
CA PRO A 124 38.21 -15.76 69.59
C PRO A 124 36.73 -16.02 69.25
N LEU A 125 35.79 -15.49 70.06
CA LEU A 125 34.36 -15.59 69.78
C LEU A 125 33.95 -14.67 68.62
N THR A 126 34.53 -13.47 68.54
CA THR A 126 34.30 -12.54 67.43
C THR A 126 34.79 -13.13 66.11
N GLU A 127 35.99 -13.71 66.10
CA GLU A 127 36.57 -14.38 64.93
C GLU A 127 35.72 -15.58 64.50
N TYR A 128 35.31 -16.41 65.48
CA TYR A 128 34.42 -17.54 65.23
C TYR A 128 33.07 -17.10 64.63
N LEU A 129 32.44 -16.06 65.18
CA LEU A 129 31.18 -15.54 64.65
C LEU A 129 31.34 -15.05 63.19
N SER A 130 32.42 -14.33 62.89
CA SER A 130 32.71 -13.85 61.54
C SER A 130 32.92 -15.00 60.55
N GLU A 131 33.64 -16.06 60.95
CA GLU A 131 33.83 -17.24 60.11
C GLU A 131 32.52 -18.00 59.91
N PHE A 132 31.72 -18.15 60.97
CA PHE A 132 30.43 -18.81 60.92
C PHE A 132 29.45 -18.06 60.00
N GLN A 133 29.41 -16.73 60.07
CA GLN A 133 28.65 -15.88 59.14
C GLN A 133 29.14 -16.04 57.69
N ALA A 134 30.46 -15.96 57.47
CA ALA A 134 31.03 -16.07 56.12
C ALA A 134 30.73 -17.43 55.47
N ARG A 135 30.79 -18.51 56.25
CA ARG A 135 30.52 -19.88 55.78
C ARG A 135 29.12 -20.08 55.22
N PHE A 136 28.13 -19.33 55.71
CA PHE A 136 26.72 -19.44 55.31
C PHE A 136 26.18 -18.16 54.64
N ALA A 137 27.05 -17.21 54.30
CA ALA A 137 26.67 -15.97 53.64
C ALA A 137 25.91 -16.23 52.32
N GLY A 138 26.34 -17.23 51.54
CA GLY A 138 25.68 -17.63 50.30
C GLY A 138 24.25 -18.17 50.48
N LEU A 139 23.84 -18.55 51.70
CA LEU A 139 22.48 -18.98 52.01
C LEU A 139 21.62 -17.84 52.61
N LEU A 140 22.24 -17.03 53.47
CA LEU A 140 21.57 -16.02 54.29
C LEU A 140 21.49 -14.65 53.61
N CYS A 141 22.28 -14.40 52.57
CA CYS A 141 22.25 -13.11 51.88
C CYS A 141 20.90 -12.90 51.17
N PRO A 142 20.28 -11.71 51.27
CA PRO A 142 19.05 -11.39 50.54
C PRO A 142 19.16 -11.60 49.03
N SER A 143 20.35 -11.33 48.47
CA SER A 143 20.63 -11.50 47.04
C SER A 143 20.54 -12.95 46.56
N THR A 144 20.72 -13.94 47.44
CA THR A 144 20.55 -15.35 47.08
C THR A 144 19.09 -15.66 46.76
N LYS A 145 18.17 -15.09 47.53
CA LYS A 145 16.74 -15.25 47.28
C LYS A 145 16.35 -14.56 45.97
N GLU A 146 16.81 -13.33 45.75
CA GLU A 146 16.55 -12.58 44.52
C GLU A 146 17.14 -13.28 43.29
N GLY A 147 18.38 -13.76 43.38
CA GLY A 147 19.02 -14.51 42.31
C GLY A 147 18.36 -15.86 42.03
N LEU A 148 17.78 -16.51 43.05
CA LEU A 148 16.96 -17.70 42.83
C LEU A 148 15.65 -17.36 42.11
N ASP A 149 15.02 -16.24 42.44
CA ASP A 149 13.79 -15.78 41.78
C ASP A 149 14.05 -15.48 40.30
N GLU A 150 15.15 -14.79 40.01
CA GLU A 150 15.62 -14.53 38.65
C GLU A 150 15.94 -15.83 37.91
N PHE A 151 16.67 -16.76 38.53
CA PHE A 151 17.01 -18.05 37.94
C PHE A 151 15.77 -18.87 37.55
N LEU A 152 14.71 -18.82 38.37
CA LEU A 152 13.44 -19.51 38.13
C LEU A 152 12.46 -18.74 37.23
N SER A 153 12.80 -17.51 36.83
CA SER A 153 11.93 -16.67 36.00
C SER A 153 11.98 -17.05 34.52
N GLU A 154 13.10 -17.63 34.07
CA GLU A 154 13.33 -18.04 32.70
C GLU A 154 13.42 -19.58 32.58
N PRO A 155 12.97 -20.17 31.47
CA PRO A 155 13.11 -21.59 31.24
C PRO A 155 14.59 -21.97 31.08
N ARG A 156 15.07 -22.90 31.92
CA ARG A 156 16.42 -23.47 31.89
C ARG A 156 16.37 -24.95 31.52
N THR A 157 17.55 -25.53 31.25
CA THR A 157 17.64 -26.97 30.99
C THR A 157 17.43 -27.74 32.29
N PHE A 158 17.00 -29.00 32.18
CA PHE A 158 16.84 -29.85 33.36
C PHE A 158 18.15 -29.99 34.15
N ASP A 159 19.28 -30.07 33.45
CA ASP A 159 20.61 -30.21 34.07
C ASP A 159 21.01 -28.93 34.83
N ASP A 160 20.59 -27.74 34.38
CA ASP A 160 20.81 -26.49 35.12
C ASP A 160 20.07 -26.49 36.47
N TYR A 161 18.84 -27.00 36.50
CA TYR A 161 18.07 -27.09 37.74
C TYR A 161 18.68 -28.10 38.72
N ILE A 162 19.18 -29.24 38.22
CA ILE A 162 19.92 -30.21 39.04
C ILE A 162 21.15 -29.54 39.66
N ALA A 163 21.95 -28.84 38.84
CA ALA A 163 23.14 -28.14 39.34
C ALA A 163 22.81 -27.12 40.43
N LYS A 164 21.66 -26.44 40.33
CA LYS A 164 21.20 -25.49 41.36
C LYS A 164 20.76 -26.20 42.64
N ILE A 165 20.10 -27.36 42.54
CA ILE A 165 19.75 -28.17 43.71
C ILE A 165 21.02 -28.69 44.39
N ASP A 166 22.01 -29.16 43.61
CA ASP A 166 23.29 -29.63 44.13
C ASP A 166 24.06 -28.54 44.90
N GLU A 167 23.97 -27.29 44.46
CA GLU A 167 24.52 -26.14 45.19
C GLU A 167 23.94 -26.05 46.61
N PHE A 168 22.62 -26.14 46.77
CA PHE A 168 21.97 -26.09 48.07
C PHE A 168 22.17 -27.37 48.89
N GLN A 169 22.25 -28.54 48.25
CA GLN A 169 22.57 -29.81 48.92
C GLN A 169 23.95 -29.78 49.58
N ARG A 170 24.95 -29.10 49.00
CA ARG A 170 26.26 -28.91 49.64
C ARG A 170 26.15 -28.18 50.99
N TYR A 171 25.30 -27.15 51.08
CA TYR A 171 25.02 -26.49 52.36
C TYR A 171 24.30 -27.43 53.34
N LYS A 172 23.38 -28.28 52.85
CA LYS A 172 22.72 -29.30 53.68
C LYS A 172 23.73 -30.25 54.34
N GLU A 173 24.72 -30.72 53.57
CA GLU A 173 25.81 -31.56 54.08
C GLU A 173 26.72 -30.82 55.06
N MET A 174 27.04 -29.55 54.77
CA MET A 174 27.81 -28.71 55.69
C MET A 174 27.11 -28.54 57.05
N ILE A 175 25.79 -28.32 57.04
CA ILE A 175 24.97 -28.17 58.26
C ILE A 175 24.89 -29.50 59.02
N ARG A 176 24.79 -30.64 58.32
CA ARG A 176 24.79 -31.98 58.93
C ARG A 176 26.08 -32.26 59.70
N ALA A 177 27.22 -31.75 59.22
CA ALA A 177 28.52 -31.92 59.85
C ALA A 177 28.77 -30.98 61.05
N MET A 178 27.87 -30.03 61.34
CA MET A 178 28.04 -29.09 62.45
C MET A 178 27.84 -29.74 63.81
N VAL A 179 28.62 -29.28 64.79
CA VAL A 179 28.46 -29.66 66.20
C VAL A 179 27.40 -28.80 66.87
N GLN A 180 26.70 -29.35 67.86
CA GLN A 180 25.66 -28.59 68.60
C GLN A 180 26.26 -27.55 69.56
N LYS A 181 27.48 -27.78 70.06
CA LYS A 181 28.12 -26.92 71.05
C LYS A 181 29.60 -26.74 70.71
N GLU A 182 30.04 -25.49 70.67
CA GLU A 182 31.45 -25.12 70.54
C GLU A 182 31.98 -24.62 71.90
N TYR A 183 33.19 -25.02 72.26
CA TYR A 183 33.75 -24.75 73.59
C TYR A 183 34.93 -23.78 73.49
N PHE A 184 34.80 -22.67 74.21
CA PHE A 184 35.85 -21.68 74.40
C PHE A 184 36.22 -21.60 75.90
N PRO A 185 37.42 -21.12 76.25
CA PRO A 185 37.80 -21.01 77.65
C PRO A 185 36.84 -20.13 78.48
N MET A 186 36.30 -19.04 77.89
CA MET A 186 35.35 -18.10 78.50
C MET A 186 33.87 -18.38 78.20
N ALA A 187 33.53 -19.26 77.26
CA ALA A 187 32.15 -19.43 76.80
C ALA A 187 31.86 -20.78 76.16
N ILE A 188 30.59 -21.14 76.14
CA ILE A 188 30.04 -22.30 75.41
C ILE A 188 28.98 -21.77 74.46
N VAL A 189 29.22 -21.90 73.15
CA VAL A 189 28.27 -21.48 72.11
C VAL A 189 27.37 -22.65 71.72
N ASN A 190 26.08 -22.54 71.99
CA ASN A 190 25.08 -23.51 71.55
C ASN A 190 24.54 -23.11 70.17
N GLN A 191 24.79 -23.97 69.18
CA GLN A 191 24.46 -23.74 67.77
C GLN A 191 23.12 -24.37 67.34
N SER A 192 22.38 -25.00 68.26
CA SER A 192 21.19 -25.78 67.91
C SER A 192 20.12 -24.97 67.15
N ASP A 193 19.89 -23.72 67.58
CA ASP A 193 18.88 -22.85 66.96
C ASP A 193 19.33 -22.39 65.56
N ALA A 194 20.58 -21.95 65.43
CA ALA A 194 21.17 -21.62 64.13
C ALA A 194 21.14 -22.81 63.15
N ILE A 195 21.53 -24.01 63.59
CA ILE A 195 21.47 -25.25 62.79
C ILE A 195 20.04 -25.53 62.32
N GLY A 196 19.07 -25.43 63.23
CA GLY A 196 17.65 -25.64 62.91
C GLY A 196 17.12 -24.63 61.88
N CYS A 197 17.49 -23.36 62.02
CA CYS A 197 17.10 -22.32 61.08
C CYS A 197 17.76 -22.51 59.70
N LEU A 198 19.09 -22.69 59.64
CA LEU A 198 19.83 -22.91 58.41
C LEU A 198 19.28 -24.11 57.62
N ARG A 199 18.95 -25.21 58.31
CA ARG A 199 18.33 -26.39 57.70
C ARG A 199 17.01 -26.04 57.01
N LYS A 200 16.12 -25.31 57.69
CA LYS A 200 14.83 -24.88 57.13
C LYS A 200 15.00 -23.98 55.91
N ILE A 201 16.02 -23.13 55.88
CA ILE A 201 16.29 -22.25 54.73
C ILE A 201 16.77 -23.06 53.52
N VAL A 202 17.71 -23.98 53.71
CA VAL A 202 18.20 -24.87 52.63
C VAL A 202 17.06 -25.72 52.07
N GLU A 203 16.27 -26.35 52.94
CA GLU A 203 15.12 -27.17 52.54
C GLU A 203 14.12 -26.34 51.72
N ARG A 204 13.80 -25.13 52.17
CA ARG A 204 12.91 -24.21 51.43
C ARG A 204 13.43 -23.87 50.03
N TYR A 205 14.73 -23.65 49.84
CA TYR A 205 15.28 -23.35 48.51
C TYR A 205 15.25 -24.59 47.59
N ILE A 206 15.60 -25.76 48.11
CA ILE A 206 15.51 -27.02 47.35
C ILE A 206 14.06 -27.29 46.94
N ASP A 207 13.11 -27.19 47.89
CA ASP A 207 11.68 -27.41 47.65
C ASP A 207 11.14 -26.45 46.59
N ARG A 208 11.62 -25.21 46.58
CA ARG A 208 11.20 -24.19 45.60
C ARG A 208 11.66 -24.53 44.18
N VAL A 209 12.91 -24.97 44.02
CA VAL A 209 13.40 -25.42 42.70
C VAL A 209 12.69 -26.70 42.28
N ALA A 210 12.57 -27.69 43.18
CA ALA A 210 11.88 -28.95 42.90
C ALA A 210 10.41 -28.73 42.47
N SER A 211 9.69 -27.85 43.17
CA SER A 211 8.31 -27.49 42.83
C SER A 211 8.21 -26.84 41.45
N HIS A 212 9.17 -26.00 41.07
CA HIS A 212 9.21 -25.39 39.74
C HIS A 212 9.43 -26.45 38.65
N ILE A 213 10.39 -27.37 38.84
CA ILE A 213 10.63 -28.49 37.93
C ILE A 213 9.36 -29.34 37.79
N ALA A 214 8.67 -29.65 38.90
CA ALA A 214 7.45 -30.47 38.88
C ALA A 214 6.33 -29.82 38.06
N ILE A 215 6.14 -28.50 38.16
CA ILE A 215 5.14 -27.76 37.37
C ILE A 215 5.47 -27.81 35.87
N GLU A 216 6.71 -27.51 35.49
CA GLU A 216 7.12 -27.52 34.08
C GLU A 216 7.10 -28.92 33.48
N HIS A 217 7.53 -29.92 34.25
CA HIS A 217 7.46 -31.33 33.87
C HIS A 217 6.01 -31.77 33.62
N ARG A 218 5.09 -31.44 34.52
CA ARG A 218 3.65 -31.72 34.33
C ARG A 218 3.12 -31.06 33.04
N ARG A 219 3.47 -29.80 32.78
CA ARG A 219 3.06 -29.09 31.56
C ARG A 219 3.56 -29.79 30.30
N GLU A 220 4.79 -30.29 30.32
CA GLU A 220 5.38 -30.99 29.18
C GLU A 220 4.70 -32.35 28.93
N ILE A 221 4.42 -33.15 29.97
CA ILE A 221 3.67 -34.40 29.81
C ILE A 221 2.28 -34.13 29.21
N GLN A 222 1.59 -33.08 29.68
CA GLN A 222 0.29 -32.69 29.12
C GLN A 222 0.39 -32.30 27.64
N ARG A 223 1.49 -31.64 27.22
CA ARG A 223 1.71 -31.32 25.80
C ARG A 223 1.89 -32.58 24.97
N ILE A 224 2.70 -33.52 25.43
CA ILE A 224 2.91 -34.82 24.78
C ILE A 224 1.57 -35.54 24.58
N CYS A 225 0.76 -35.69 25.63
CA CYS A 225 -0.55 -36.35 25.53
C CYS A 225 -1.50 -35.64 24.55
N ARG A 226 -1.52 -34.30 24.53
CA ARG A 226 -2.33 -33.53 23.55
C ARG A 226 -1.85 -33.77 22.13
N GLU A 227 -0.55 -33.79 21.89
CA GLU A 227 0.03 -34.01 20.56
C GLU A 227 -0.37 -35.41 20.03
N PHE A 228 -0.42 -36.44 20.89
CA PHE A 228 -0.98 -37.75 20.51
C PHE A 228 -2.49 -37.73 20.21
N GLU A 229 -3.29 -37.01 21.00
CA GLU A 229 -4.73 -36.90 20.75
C GLU A 229 -5.01 -36.18 19.43
N GLU A 230 -4.29 -35.09 19.13
CA GLU A 230 -4.40 -34.37 17.85
C GLU A 230 -4.03 -35.27 16.66
N ILE A 231 -2.99 -36.11 16.80
CA ILE A 231 -2.62 -37.10 15.78
C ILE A 231 -3.78 -38.10 15.59
N LYS A 232 -4.37 -38.59 16.68
CA LYS A 232 -5.47 -39.55 16.63
C LYS A 232 -6.71 -38.95 15.97
N GLU A 233 -7.09 -37.71 16.32
CA GLU A 233 -8.23 -37.02 15.72
C GLU A 233 -8.05 -36.89 14.20
N LYS A 234 -6.88 -36.44 13.74
CA LYS A 234 -6.56 -36.34 12.31
C LYS A 234 -6.50 -37.70 11.61
N ALA A 235 -5.99 -38.73 12.27
CA ALA A 235 -5.93 -40.08 11.72
C ALA A 235 -7.31 -40.71 11.55
N LEU A 236 -8.30 -40.29 12.35
CA LEU A 236 -9.67 -40.82 12.30
C LEU A 236 -10.65 -39.89 11.57
N GLU A 237 -10.16 -38.79 11.02
CA GLU A 237 -10.97 -37.84 10.25
C GLU A 237 -11.46 -38.47 8.94
N ILE A 238 -12.74 -38.25 8.63
CA ILE A 238 -13.37 -38.75 7.39
C ILE A 238 -13.09 -37.75 6.27
N PRO A 239 -12.31 -38.11 5.24
CA PRO A 239 -11.99 -37.20 4.15
C PRO A 239 -13.22 -36.95 3.27
N THR A 240 -13.48 -35.68 2.95
CA THR A 240 -14.60 -35.28 2.07
C THR A 240 -14.18 -35.13 0.61
N SER A 241 -12.88 -35.09 0.34
CA SER A 241 -12.30 -35.00 -0.99
C SER A 241 -11.02 -35.83 -1.11
N THR A 242 -10.66 -36.16 -2.35
CA THR A 242 -9.38 -36.83 -2.66
C THR A 242 -8.19 -36.00 -2.19
N GLU A 243 -8.23 -34.67 -2.30
CA GLU A 243 -7.16 -33.80 -1.79
C GLU A 243 -6.94 -33.96 -0.28
N GLN A 244 -8.03 -33.97 0.49
CA GLN A 244 -7.96 -34.18 1.94
C GLN A 244 -7.44 -35.58 2.27
N LEU A 245 -7.90 -36.60 1.55
CA LEU A 245 -7.42 -37.97 1.72
C LEU A 245 -5.91 -38.04 1.47
N MET A 246 -5.43 -37.56 0.32
CA MET A 246 -4.01 -37.62 -0.04
C MET A 246 -3.14 -36.83 0.94
N ALA A 247 -3.59 -35.64 1.37
CA ALA A 247 -2.90 -34.84 2.37
C ALA A 247 -2.83 -35.55 3.74
N ASN A 248 -3.92 -36.22 4.16
CA ASN A 248 -3.91 -37.04 5.37
C ASN A 248 -2.90 -38.20 5.25
N GLY A 249 -2.84 -38.86 4.09
CA GLY A 249 -1.86 -39.91 3.80
C GLY A 249 -0.40 -39.43 3.92
N GLU A 250 -0.07 -38.27 3.36
CA GLU A 250 1.25 -37.65 3.49
C GLU A 250 1.56 -37.27 4.95
N TYR A 251 0.62 -36.64 5.63
CA TYR A 251 0.76 -36.28 7.04
C TYR A 251 1.00 -37.52 7.92
N MET A 252 0.25 -38.60 7.70
CA MET A 252 0.38 -39.86 8.44
C MET A 252 1.69 -40.57 8.17
N THR A 253 2.23 -40.43 6.96
CA THR A 253 3.57 -40.92 6.62
C THR A 253 4.62 -40.20 7.46
N ARG A 254 4.55 -38.86 7.53
CA ARG A 254 5.45 -38.04 8.36
C ARG A 254 5.29 -38.32 9.85
N VAL A 255 4.06 -38.51 10.32
CA VAL A 255 3.79 -38.88 11.72
C VAL A 255 4.55 -40.16 12.08
N LYS A 256 4.41 -41.20 11.25
CA LYS A 256 5.04 -42.51 11.48
C LYS A 256 6.57 -42.48 11.35
N SER A 257 7.14 -41.59 10.55
CA SER A 257 8.58 -41.55 10.29
C SER A 257 9.37 -40.55 11.15
N GLU A 258 8.75 -39.46 11.61
CA GLU A 258 9.46 -38.37 12.30
C GLU A 258 8.84 -38.05 13.66
N ILE A 259 7.53 -37.84 13.70
CA ILE A 259 6.86 -37.23 14.87
C ILE A 259 6.78 -38.23 16.03
N ILE A 260 6.47 -39.50 15.75
CA ILE A 260 6.39 -40.54 16.78
C ILE A 260 7.74 -40.80 17.44
N ASP A 261 8.82 -40.80 16.68
CA ASP A 261 10.17 -40.95 17.23
C ASP A 261 10.55 -39.75 18.11
N ALA A 262 10.25 -38.52 17.67
CA ALA A 262 10.48 -37.33 18.48
C ALA A 262 9.64 -37.33 19.79
N LEU A 263 8.37 -37.75 19.71
CA LEU A 263 7.51 -37.90 20.89
C LEU A 263 8.02 -38.97 21.85
N ARG A 264 8.58 -40.06 21.33
CA ARG A 264 9.22 -41.12 22.13
C ARG A 264 10.40 -40.57 22.92
N ASP A 265 11.27 -39.79 22.29
CA ASP A 265 12.43 -39.18 22.94
C ASP A 265 12.02 -38.18 24.02
N LYS A 266 10.96 -37.40 23.78
CA LYS A 266 10.35 -36.53 24.80
C LYS A 266 9.82 -37.35 25.98
N ILE A 267 9.09 -38.45 25.73
CA ILE A 267 8.60 -39.35 26.79
C ILE A 267 9.78 -39.86 27.63
N GLN A 268 10.84 -40.36 27.01
CA GLN A 268 12.03 -40.83 27.74
C GLN A 268 12.66 -39.73 28.61
N THR A 269 12.74 -38.50 28.09
CA THR A 269 13.24 -37.35 28.83
C THR A 269 12.35 -37.05 30.04
N THR A 270 11.02 -37.04 29.87
CA THR A 270 10.07 -36.83 30.97
C THR A 270 10.18 -37.94 32.02
N MET A 271 10.36 -39.21 31.63
CA MET A 271 10.57 -40.31 32.58
C MET A 271 11.84 -40.10 33.43
N ARG A 272 12.94 -39.61 32.83
CA ARG A 272 14.17 -39.28 33.55
C ARG A 272 13.96 -38.17 34.59
N VAL A 273 13.23 -37.13 34.20
CA VAL A 273 12.86 -36.02 35.11
C VAL A 273 11.99 -36.53 36.25
N ASN A 274 10.99 -37.36 35.95
CA ASN A 274 10.10 -37.93 36.95
C ASN A 274 10.86 -38.78 37.98
N ALA A 275 11.80 -39.62 37.53
CA ALA A 275 12.63 -40.44 38.42
C ALA A 275 13.42 -39.59 39.42
N TYR A 276 14.01 -38.49 38.96
CA TYR A 276 14.73 -37.55 39.82
C TYR A 276 13.80 -36.81 40.80
N LEU A 277 12.62 -36.39 40.35
CA LEU A 277 11.66 -35.70 41.22
C LEU A 277 11.16 -36.58 42.37
N VAL A 278 10.98 -37.89 42.16
CA VAL A 278 10.60 -38.83 43.23
C VAL A 278 11.66 -38.92 44.33
N GLU A 279 12.95 -38.71 44.01
CA GLU A 279 14.02 -38.67 45.01
C GLU A 279 14.01 -37.39 45.85
N LEU A 280 13.39 -36.31 45.35
CA LEU A 280 13.38 -34.99 46.00
C LEU A 280 12.08 -34.69 46.75
N MET A 281 10.93 -35.14 46.25
CA MET A 281 9.63 -34.79 46.81
C MET A 281 8.59 -35.88 46.56
N GLU A 282 7.52 -35.87 47.36
CA GLU A 282 6.34 -36.68 47.11
C GLU A 282 5.55 -36.10 45.93
N LEU A 283 5.40 -36.89 44.86
CA LEU A 283 4.63 -36.49 43.69
C LEU A 283 3.14 -36.81 43.87
N PRO A 284 2.24 -35.90 43.45
CA PRO A 284 0.80 -36.17 43.40
C PRO A 284 0.46 -37.39 42.54
N VAL A 285 -0.54 -38.17 42.98
CA VAL A 285 -0.98 -39.39 42.28
C VAL A 285 -1.41 -39.09 40.83
N ASP A 286 -2.11 -37.99 40.61
CA ASP A 286 -2.59 -37.57 39.29
C ASP A 286 -1.44 -37.22 38.33
N GLN A 287 -0.30 -36.76 38.84
CA GLN A 287 0.89 -36.55 38.02
C GLN A 287 1.54 -37.88 37.61
N ILE A 288 1.56 -38.87 38.50
CA ILE A 288 2.06 -40.21 38.21
C ILE A 288 1.17 -40.89 37.16
N GLU A 289 -0.15 -40.81 37.32
CA GLU A 289 -1.12 -41.30 36.34
C GLU A 289 -0.93 -40.64 34.97
N LEU A 290 -0.71 -39.32 34.93
CA LEU A 290 -0.45 -38.60 33.69
C LEU A 290 0.83 -39.07 32.98
N GLN A 291 1.91 -39.33 33.73
CA GLN A 291 3.14 -39.89 33.18
C GLN A 291 2.89 -41.29 32.61
N VAL A 292 2.16 -42.14 33.33
CA VAL A 292 1.76 -43.48 32.85
C VAL A 292 0.93 -43.37 31.56
N ASP A 293 -0.02 -42.43 31.51
CA ASP A 293 -0.83 -42.20 30.31
C ASP A 293 0.00 -41.76 29.11
N SER A 294 0.99 -40.88 29.27
CA SER A 294 1.89 -40.49 28.18
C SER A 294 2.67 -41.68 27.60
N VAL A 295 3.09 -42.62 28.44
CA VAL A 295 3.78 -43.84 27.99
C VAL A 295 2.79 -44.77 27.28
N ASN A 296 1.58 -44.92 27.84
CA ASN A 296 0.53 -45.75 27.26
C ASN A 296 0.07 -45.22 25.89
N TRP A 297 0.10 -43.91 25.65
CA TRP A 297 -0.19 -43.32 24.35
C TRP A 297 0.65 -43.90 23.21
N TYR A 298 1.94 -44.16 23.48
CA TYR A 298 2.85 -44.75 22.50
C TYR A 298 2.39 -46.14 22.01
N PHE A 299 1.70 -46.88 22.85
CA PHE A 299 1.13 -48.19 22.49
C PHE A 299 -0.27 -48.05 21.88
N ARG A 300 -1.14 -47.20 22.46
CA ARG A 300 -2.51 -47.00 21.98
C ARG A 300 -2.54 -46.46 20.54
N ILE A 301 -1.62 -45.57 20.18
CA ILE A 301 -1.57 -44.93 18.86
C ILE A 301 -1.34 -45.93 17.71
N GLN A 302 -0.72 -47.10 17.97
CA GLN A 302 -0.50 -48.11 16.94
C GLN A 302 -1.81 -48.66 16.39
N SER A 303 -2.79 -48.92 17.27
CA SER A 303 -4.14 -49.35 16.84
C SER A 303 -4.84 -48.30 15.99
N VAL A 304 -4.63 -47.01 16.29
CA VAL A 304 -5.17 -45.90 15.50
C VAL A 304 -4.56 -45.87 14.10
N PHE A 305 -3.25 -46.16 13.98
CA PHE A 305 -2.59 -46.25 12.68
C PHE A 305 -3.08 -47.41 11.82
N GLU A 306 -3.44 -48.55 12.41
CA GLU A 306 -4.04 -49.68 11.70
C GLU A 306 -5.45 -49.33 11.17
N ILE A 307 -6.27 -48.69 12.01
CA ILE A 307 -7.60 -48.20 11.61
C ILE A 307 -7.48 -47.17 10.49
N ASN A 308 -6.62 -46.16 10.65
CA ASN A 308 -6.41 -45.15 9.61
C ASN A 308 -5.89 -45.77 8.30
N SER A 309 -4.96 -46.73 8.35
CA SER A 309 -4.47 -47.40 7.15
C SER A 309 -5.59 -48.14 6.41
N THR A 310 -6.49 -48.80 7.16
CA THR A 310 -7.64 -49.51 6.59
C THR A 310 -8.63 -48.52 5.98
N ASN A 311 -8.97 -47.45 6.70
CA ASN A 311 -9.88 -46.40 6.24
C ASN A 311 -9.33 -45.67 5.01
N PHE A 312 -8.04 -45.36 4.98
CA PHE A 312 -7.38 -44.71 3.86
C PHE A 312 -7.54 -45.51 2.57
N GLU A 313 -7.27 -46.82 2.61
CA GLU A 313 -7.44 -47.69 1.43
C GLU A 313 -8.91 -47.82 1.02
N GLN A 314 -9.85 -47.90 1.96
CA GLN A 314 -11.28 -47.94 1.65
C GLN A 314 -11.76 -46.65 0.98
N TYR A 315 -11.41 -45.49 1.53
CA TYR A 315 -11.79 -44.20 0.95
C TYR A 315 -11.11 -44.00 -0.40
N LYS A 316 -9.82 -44.33 -0.52
CA LYS A 316 -9.08 -44.28 -1.79
C LYS A 316 -9.78 -45.10 -2.87
N PHE A 317 -10.14 -46.34 -2.57
CA PHE A 317 -10.89 -47.18 -3.49
C PHE A 317 -12.23 -46.55 -3.92
N SER A 318 -13.00 -46.02 -2.97
CA SER A 318 -14.29 -45.38 -3.28
C SER A 318 -14.17 -44.14 -4.17
N PHE A 319 -13.13 -43.33 -3.98
CA PHE A 319 -12.87 -42.15 -4.81
C PHE A 319 -12.34 -42.53 -6.20
N GLU A 320 -11.49 -43.56 -6.30
CA GLU A 320 -11.04 -44.12 -7.57
C GLU A 320 -12.21 -44.70 -8.37
N GLU A 321 -13.13 -45.43 -7.73
CA GLU A 321 -14.35 -45.95 -8.36
C GLU A 321 -15.24 -44.81 -8.89
N LYS A 322 -15.44 -43.76 -8.09
CA LYS A 322 -16.18 -42.55 -8.52
C LYS A 322 -15.51 -41.87 -9.72
N LEU A 323 -14.19 -41.76 -9.73
CA LEU A 323 -13.44 -41.19 -10.85
C LEU A 323 -13.66 -41.99 -12.13
N GLN A 324 -13.58 -43.33 -12.04
CA GLN A 324 -13.82 -44.23 -13.17
C GLN A 324 -15.25 -44.12 -13.70
N GLU A 325 -16.25 -44.10 -12.81
CA GLU A 325 -17.66 -44.00 -13.20
C GLU A 325 -17.96 -42.66 -13.89
N VAL A 326 -17.49 -41.53 -13.34
CA VAL A 326 -17.66 -40.21 -13.95
C VAL A 326 -16.97 -40.14 -15.31
N THR A 327 -15.77 -40.71 -15.43
CA THR A 327 -15.02 -40.74 -16.70
C THR A 327 -15.75 -41.56 -17.75
N LYS A 328 -16.30 -42.72 -17.37
CA LYS A 328 -17.11 -43.57 -18.25
C LYS A 328 -18.37 -42.84 -18.72
N GLN A 329 -19.14 -42.26 -17.80
CA GLN A 329 -20.35 -41.51 -18.12
C GLN A 329 -20.08 -40.30 -19.02
N LEU A 330 -18.96 -39.61 -18.82
CA LEU A 330 -18.56 -38.49 -19.66
C LEU A 330 -18.26 -38.96 -21.09
N ASN A 331 -17.50 -40.04 -21.25
CA ASN A 331 -17.19 -40.62 -22.56
C ASN A 331 -18.46 -41.07 -23.30
N GLU A 332 -19.37 -41.77 -22.62
CA GLU A 332 -20.67 -42.18 -23.19
C GLU A 332 -21.48 -40.96 -23.66
N LYS A 333 -21.61 -39.93 -22.83
CA LYS A 333 -22.34 -38.69 -23.19
C LYS A 333 -21.70 -37.94 -24.36
N MET A 334 -20.37 -37.93 -24.45
CA MET A 334 -19.68 -37.33 -25.59
C MET A 334 -19.95 -38.12 -26.88
N GLU A 335 -19.93 -39.45 -26.83
CA GLU A 335 -20.26 -40.30 -27.98
C GLU A 335 -21.73 -40.17 -28.40
N GLU A 336 -22.66 -40.08 -27.45
CA GLU A 336 -24.09 -39.83 -27.69
C GLU A 336 -24.35 -38.49 -28.39
N MET A 337 -23.52 -37.46 -28.14
CA MET A 337 -23.66 -36.15 -28.77
C MET A 337 -23.32 -36.18 -30.28
N ILE A 338 -22.44 -37.08 -30.73
CA ILE A 338 -21.97 -37.17 -32.11
C ILE A 338 -23.10 -37.33 -33.15
N PRO A 339 -24.06 -38.28 -33.01
CA PRO A 339 -25.18 -38.37 -33.94
C PRO A 339 -26.10 -37.15 -33.90
N HIS A 340 -26.25 -36.48 -32.75
CA HIS A 340 -27.11 -35.30 -32.62
C HIS A 340 -26.55 -34.08 -33.36
N ILE A 341 -25.23 -33.87 -33.33
CA ILE A 341 -24.59 -32.77 -34.07
C ILE A 341 -24.61 -32.98 -35.59
N ALA A 342 -24.97 -34.16 -36.09
CA ALA A 342 -25.06 -34.43 -37.53
C ALA A 342 -26.08 -33.52 -38.24
N ILE A 343 -27.09 -33.01 -37.52
CA ILE A 343 -28.10 -32.05 -38.01
C ILE A 343 -27.47 -30.75 -38.54
N ILE A 344 -26.24 -30.42 -38.12
CA ILE A 344 -25.48 -29.27 -38.63
C ILE A 344 -25.30 -29.33 -40.16
N ASN A 345 -25.28 -30.53 -40.75
CA ASN A 345 -25.21 -30.71 -42.19
C ASN A 345 -26.44 -30.18 -42.94
N ASP A 346 -27.57 -30.03 -42.26
CA ASP A 346 -28.84 -29.64 -42.85
C ASP A 346 -29.20 -28.17 -42.55
N MET A 347 -28.37 -27.46 -41.76
CA MET A 347 -28.58 -26.07 -41.34
C MET A 347 -28.27 -25.04 -42.44
N THR A 348 -28.96 -25.13 -43.59
CA THR A 348 -28.68 -24.31 -44.78
C THR A 348 -29.69 -23.18 -45.04
N GLU A 349 -30.84 -23.19 -44.36
CA GLU A 349 -31.92 -22.24 -44.61
C GLU A 349 -31.76 -20.94 -43.80
N THR A 350 -31.79 -19.79 -44.46
CA THR A 350 -31.57 -18.47 -43.83
C THR A 350 -32.68 -18.04 -42.89
N GLU A 351 -33.92 -18.47 -43.16
CA GLU A 351 -35.11 -18.14 -42.34
C GLU A 351 -35.05 -18.78 -40.95
N LYS A 352 -34.39 -19.95 -40.85
CA LYS A 352 -34.26 -20.74 -39.62
C LYS A 352 -32.99 -20.43 -38.82
N PHE A 353 -32.19 -19.44 -39.20
CA PHE A 353 -30.92 -19.13 -38.51
C PHE A 353 -31.09 -18.85 -37.02
N ARG A 354 -32.22 -18.24 -36.61
CA ARG A 354 -32.52 -18.02 -35.18
C ARG A 354 -32.65 -19.34 -34.43
N ASP A 355 -33.40 -20.29 -35.00
CA ASP A 355 -33.61 -21.62 -34.42
C ASP A 355 -32.30 -22.42 -34.39
N TYR A 356 -31.51 -22.35 -35.48
CA TYR A 356 -30.19 -22.99 -35.54
C TYR A 356 -29.24 -22.49 -34.46
N ILE A 357 -29.24 -21.18 -34.18
CA ILE A 357 -28.41 -20.61 -33.11
C ILE A 357 -28.82 -21.11 -31.73
N VAL A 358 -30.11 -21.31 -31.47
CA VAL A 358 -30.58 -21.87 -30.18
C VAL A 358 -30.05 -23.29 -30.00
N VAL A 359 -30.17 -24.13 -31.04
CA VAL A 359 -29.66 -25.51 -31.01
C VAL A 359 -28.13 -25.53 -30.84
N LEU A 360 -27.40 -24.73 -31.63
CA LEU A 360 -25.95 -24.65 -31.56
C LEU A 360 -25.46 -24.12 -30.20
N HIS A 361 -26.14 -23.16 -29.59
CA HIS A 361 -25.83 -22.74 -28.22
C HIS A 361 -25.97 -23.89 -27.22
N GLY A 362 -27.05 -24.68 -27.31
CA GLY A 362 -27.22 -25.85 -26.44
C GLY A 362 -26.06 -26.84 -26.55
N TYR A 363 -25.54 -27.06 -27.77
CA TYR A 363 -24.33 -27.88 -27.97
C TYR A 363 -23.07 -27.23 -27.40
N ILE A 364 -22.91 -25.91 -27.53
CA ILE A 364 -21.79 -25.17 -26.94
C ILE A 364 -21.81 -25.27 -25.41
N ASP A 365 -22.98 -25.12 -24.78
CA ASP A 365 -23.13 -25.23 -23.34
C ASP A 365 -22.79 -26.65 -22.86
N GLN A 366 -23.22 -27.68 -23.58
CA GLN A 366 -22.84 -29.07 -23.30
C GLN A 366 -21.32 -29.30 -23.43
N ILE A 367 -20.68 -28.73 -24.46
CA ILE A 367 -19.21 -28.79 -24.63
C ILE A 367 -18.50 -28.16 -23.42
N PHE A 368 -18.97 -27.00 -22.93
CA PHE A 368 -18.39 -26.38 -21.74
C PHE A 368 -18.56 -27.24 -20.48
N VAL A 369 -19.73 -27.85 -20.31
CA VAL A 369 -19.97 -28.82 -19.23
C VAL A 369 -18.99 -29.99 -19.32
N PHE A 370 -18.77 -30.55 -20.52
CA PHE A 370 -17.78 -31.62 -20.73
C PHE A 370 -16.36 -31.16 -20.39
N GLU A 371 -15.96 -29.95 -20.81
CA GLU A 371 -14.64 -29.39 -20.46
C GLU A 371 -14.44 -29.26 -18.95
N ASP A 372 -15.47 -28.87 -18.20
CA ASP A 372 -15.39 -28.75 -16.74
C ASP A 372 -15.27 -30.13 -16.06
N TYR A 373 -15.98 -31.15 -16.56
CA TYR A 373 -15.76 -32.53 -16.11
C TYR A 373 -14.35 -33.02 -16.46
N VAL A 374 -13.85 -32.76 -17.67
CA VAL A 374 -12.47 -33.10 -18.05
C VAL A 374 -11.45 -32.44 -17.12
N LYS A 375 -11.64 -31.16 -16.75
CA LYS A 375 -10.76 -30.48 -15.78
C LYS A 375 -10.81 -31.15 -14.41
N TRP A 376 -12.00 -31.50 -13.92
CA TRP A 376 -12.15 -32.20 -12.65
C TRP A 376 -11.48 -33.58 -12.69
N ILE A 377 -11.74 -34.39 -13.72
CA ILE A 377 -11.11 -35.71 -13.89
C ILE A 377 -9.59 -35.61 -13.91
N ASN A 378 -9.04 -34.71 -14.73
CA ASN A 378 -7.59 -34.51 -14.81
C ASN A 378 -6.97 -34.05 -13.48
N LYS A 379 -7.72 -33.32 -12.65
CA LYS A 379 -7.29 -32.93 -11.31
C LYS A 379 -7.21 -34.16 -10.40
N GLU A 380 -8.24 -34.99 -10.39
CA GLU A 380 -8.31 -36.22 -9.61
C GLU A 380 -7.24 -37.24 -10.06
N GLU A 381 -7.05 -37.43 -11.37
CA GLU A 381 -6.00 -38.30 -11.93
C GLU A 381 -4.61 -37.89 -11.42
N VAL A 382 -4.31 -36.59 -11.36
CA VAL A 382 -3.03 -36.09 -10.83
C VAL A 382 -2.88 -36.39 -9.35
N LEU A 383 -3.93 -36.23 -8.55
CA LEU A 383 -3.91 -36.54 -7.11
C LEU A 383 -3.62 -38.02 -6.87
N PHE A 384 -4.23 -38.91 -7.65
CA PHE A 384 -3.97 -40.35 -7.61
C PHE A 384 -2.67 -40.77 -8.33
N LYS A 385 -1.94 -39.82 -8.95
CA LYS A 385 -0.73 -40.07 -9.74
C LYS A 385 -0.96 -40.95 -10.98
N PHE A 386 -2.18 -40.92 -11.52
CA PHE A 386 -2.51 -41.50 -12.82
C PHE A 386 -2.06 -40.59 -13.98
N PRO A 387 -1.74 -41.15 -15.15
CA PRO A 387 -1.48 -40.34 -16.34
C PRO A 387 -2.74 -39.59 -16.77
N LYS A 388 -2.59 -38.34 -17.18
CA LYS A 388 -3.70 -37.50 -17.65
C LYS A 388 -4.36 -38.09 -18.90
N SER A 389 -5.66 -38.29 -18.84
CA SER A 389 -6.44 -38.77 -19.98
C SER A 389 -6.58 -37.70 -21.07
N GLN A 390 -6.47 -38.12 -22.34
CA GLN A 390 -6.68 -37.26 -23.50
C GLN A 390 -8.08 -37.48 -24.09
N TYR A 391 -8.83 -36.40 -24.27
CA TYR A 391 -10.22 -36.44 -24.71
C TYR A 391 -10.37 -36.00 -26.17
N MET A 392 -9.85 -36.82 -27.09
CA MET A 392 -9.86 -36.52 -28.53
C MET A 392 -11.27 -36.39 -29.12
N VAL A 393 -12.25 -37.09 -28.55
CA VAL A 393 -13.66 -37.00 -28.95
C VAL A 393 -14.23 -35.61 -28.67
N LEU A 394 -13.96 -35.05 -27.48
CA LEU A 394 -14.38 -33.69 -27.12
C LEU A 394 -13.80 -32.66 -28.09
N GLU A 395 -12.51 -32.78 -28.40
CA GLU A 395 -11.83 -31.84 -29.31
C GLU A 395 -12.38 -31.96 -30.74
N ALA A 396 -12.72 -33.17 -31.19
CA ALA A 396 -13.40 -33.38 -32.48
C ALA A 396 -14.79 -32.72 -32.51
N ILE A 397 -15.61 -32.88 -31.46
CA ILE A 397 -16.93 -32.23 -31.36
C ILE A 397 -16.77 -30.70 -31.34
N LYS A 398 -15.87 -30.19 -30.50
CA LYS A 398 -15.61 -28.75 -30.34
C LYS A 398 -15.13 -28.11 -31.64
N SER A 399 -14.15 -28.71 -32.30
CA SER A 399 -13.61 -28.23 -33.58
C SER A 399 -14.63 -28.30 -34.72
N PHE A 400 -15.64 -29.18 -34.61
CA PHE A 400 -16.75 -29.25 -35.56
C PHE A 400 -17.81 -28.16 -35.32
N VAL A 401 -18.34 -28.07 -34.08
CA VAL A 401 -19.49 -27.22 -33.70
C VAL A 401 -19.12 -25.74 -33.58
N VAL A 402 -18.04 -25.41 -32.86
CA VAL A 402 -17.70 -24.01 -32.52
C VAL A 402 -17.46 -23.16 -33.77
N PRO A 403 -16.69 -23.59 -34.78
CA PRO A 403 -16.51 -22.79 -35.98
C PRO A 403 -17.82 -22.61 -36.75
N PHE A 404 -18.68 -23.64 -36.78
CA PHE A 404 -19.95 -23.57 -37.50
C PHE A 404 -20.93 -22.59 -36.86
N TYR A 405 -21.01 -22.60 -35.54
CA TYR A 405 -21.72 -21.57 -34.79
C TYR A 405 -21.23 -20.16 -35.12
N LYS A 406 -19.92 -19.94 -35.22
CA LYS A 406 -19.34 -18.66 -35.65
C LYS A 406 -19.75 -18.29 -37.08
N LEU A 407 -19.79 -19.25 -38.00
CA LEU A 407 -20.27 -19.02 -39.37
C LEU A 407 -21.74 -18.60 -39.40
N ILE A 408 -22.64 -19.28 -38.69
CA ILE A 408 -24.06 -18.90 -38.65
C ILE A 408 -24.22 -17.47 -38.09
N ARG A 409 -23.48 -17.12 -37.04
CA ARG A 409 -23.48 -15.75 -36.52
C ARG A 409 -22.98 -14.72 -37.53
N LEU A 410 -21.95 -15.07 -38.31
CA LEU A 410 -21.45 -14.21 -39.38
C LEU A 410 -22.51 -13.99 -40.46
N CYS A 411 -23.19 -15.06 -40.90
CA CYS A 411 -24.33 -14.99 -41.83
C CYS A 411 -25.44 -14.07 -41.30
N MET A 412 -25.87 -14.26 -40.04
CA MET A 412 -26.90 -13.41 -39.42
C MET A 412 -26.48 -11.96 -39.30
N ARG A 413 -25.20 -11.69 -39.01
CA ARG A 413 -24.67 -10.33 -38.89
C ARG A 413 -24.72 -9.62 -40.24
N TRP A 414 -24.31 -10.27 -41.32
CA TRP A 414 -24.46 -9.75 -42.68
C TRP A 414 -25.93 -9.45 -43.01
N LEU A 415 -26.82 -10.42 -42.82
CA LEU A 415 -28.25 -10.25 -43.11
C LEU A 415 -28.88 -9.11 -42.31
N ARG A 416 -28.43 -8.88 -41.06
CA ARG A 416 -28.89 -7.74 -40.27
C ARG A 416 -28.46 -6.40 -40.90
N TYR A 417 -27.19 -6.26 -41.29
CA TYR A 417 -26.73 -5.05 -41.97
C TYR A 417 -27.46 -4.85 -43.30
N TYR A 418 -27.54 -5.90 -44.12
CA TYR A 418 -28.27 -5.88 -45.39
C TYR A 418 -29.72 -5.41 -45.21
N ASN A 419 -30.47 -5.99 -44.27
CA ASN A 419 -31.87 -5.61 -44.02
C ASN A 419 -31.99 -4.17 -43.49
N VAL A 420 -31.09 -3.74 -42.59
CA VAL A 420 -31.07 -2.36 -42.08
C VAL A 420 -30.76 -1.37 -43.19
N TRP A 421 -29.83 -1.69 -44.10
CA TRP A 421 -29.51 -0.80 -45.22
C TRP A 421 -30.62 -0.75 -46.27
N MET A 422 -31.26 -1.89 -46.56
CA MET A 422 -32.32 -1.97 -47.56
C MET A 422 -33.62 -1.34 -47.09
N ASP A 423 -34.01 -1.55 -45.83
CA ASP A 423 -35.33 -1.24 -45.30
C ASP A 423 -35.33 -0.18 -44.17
N GLY A 424 -34.16 0.25 -43.72
CA GLY A 424 -34.00 1.35 -42.76
C GLY A 424 -34.11 2.74 -43.41
N PRO A 425 -33.99 3.81 -42.60
CA PRO A 425 -34.11 5.17 -43.11
C PRO A 425 -32.96 5.54 -44.04
N PHE A 426 -33.29 5.99 -45.24
CA PHE A 426 -32.33 6.26 -46.31
C PHE A 426 -31.33 7.39 -45.98
N GLU A 427 -31.79 8.42 -45.28
CA GLU A 427 -31.00 9.62 -44.93
C GLU A 427 -29.79 9.32 -44.03
N TYR A 428 -29.83 8.24 -43.25
CA TYR A 428 -28.76 7.86 -42.32
C TYR A 428 -27.74 6.89 -42.93
N LEU A 429 -27.87 6.56 -44.22
CA LEU A 429 -26.92 5.67 -44.88
C LEU A 429 -25.64 6.43 -45.24
N GLU A 430 -24.54 6.07 -44.59
CA GLU A 430 -23.23 6.66 -44.88
C GLU A 430 -22.51 5.86 -45.99
N PRO A 431 -22.19 6.47 -47.15
CA PRO A 431 -21.54 5.80 -48.27
C PRO A 431 -20.30 4.99 -47.93
N HIS A 432 -19.31 5.63 -47.29
CA HIS A 432 -18.05 5.00 -46.96
C HIS A 432 -18.22 3.84 -45.97
N PHE A 433 -19.15 3.97 -45.02
CA PHE A 433 -19.42 2.92 -44.04
C PHE A 433 -20.04 1.68 -44.70
N VAL A 434 -21.06 1.88 -45.55
CA VAL A 434 -21.73 0.79 -46.26
C VAL A 434 -20.76 0.06 -47.19
N GLU A 435 -19.96 0.79 -47.98
CA GLU A 435 -18.95 0.24 -48.87
C GLU A 435 -17.88 -0.56 -48.09
N SER A 436 -17.27 0.07 -47.08
CA SER A 436 -16.22 -0.56 -46.27
C SER A 436 -16.71 -1.83 -45.56
N LYS A 437 -17.92 -1.81 -45.00
CA LYS A 437 -18.50 -2.98 -44.34
C LYS A 437 -18.84 -4.09 -45.31
N THR A 438 -19.36 -3.76 -46.48
CA THR A 438 -19.65 -4.74 -47.54
C THR A 438 -18.37 -5.50 -47.95
N ASP A 439 -17.27 -4.77 -48.13
CA ASP A 439 -15.94 -5.34 -48.42
C ASP A 439 -15.39 -6.20 -47.27
N GLU A 440 -15.56 -5.75 -46.02
CA GLU A 440 -15.16 -6.48 -44.82
C GLU A 440 -15.87 -7.84 -44.75
N PHE A 441 -17.20 -7.85 -44.90
CA PHE A 441 -17.98 -9.09 -44.91
C PHE A 441 -17.58 -10.02 -46.05
N LEU A 442 -17.37 -9.48 -47.26
CA LEU A 442 -16.93 -10.29 -48.40
C LEU A 442 -15.60 -11.00 -48.12
N LYS A 443 -14.62 -10.26 -47.56
CA LYS A 443 -13.32 -10.82 -47.17
C LYS A 443 -13.46 -11.86 -46.06
N GLU A 444 -14.32 -11.62 -45.07
CA GLU A 444 -14.59 -12.58 -43.99
C GLU A 444 -15.21 -13.89 -44.52
N PHE A 445 -16.22 -13.81 -45.40
CA PHE A 445 -16.80 -15.01 -46.01
C PHE A 445 -15.81 -15.76 -46.90
N GLN A 446 -14.99 -15.06 -47.69
CA GLN A 446 -13.95 -15.70 -48.50
C GLN A 446 -12.90 -16.44 -47.64
N LYS A 447 -12.45 -15.81 -46.54
CA LYS A 447 -11.54 -16.45 -45.57
C LYS A 447 -12.18 -17.68 -44.93
N THR A 448 -13.45 -17.57 -44.53
CA THR A 448 -14.20 -18.64 -43.88
C THR A 448 -14.43 -19.80 -44.87
N GLN A 449 -14.77 -19.50 -46.11
CA GLN A 449 -14.90 -20.46 -47.19
C GLN A 449 -13.57 -21.21 -47.43
N LYS A 450 -12.42 -20.51 -47.46
CA LYS A 450 -11.10 -21.14 -47.57
C LYS A 450 -10.80 -22.06 -46.39
N TYR A 451 -11.10 -21.62 -45.16
CA TYR A 451 -10.94 -22.44 -43.96
C TYR A 451 -11.74 -23.74 -44.05
N TYR A 452 -13.04 -23.67 -44.35
CA TYR A 452 -13.88 -24.86 -44.46
C TYR A 452 -13.48 -25.76 -45.63
N ARG A 453 -13.05 -25.19 -46.76
CA ARG A 453 -12.59 -25.99 -47.90
C ARG A 453 -11.34 -26.80 -47.53
N ASN A 454 -10.37 -26.19 -46.86
CA ASN A 454 -9.16 -26.87 -46.40
C ASN A 454 -9.49 -27.93 -45.35
N ARG A 455 -10.32 -27.59 -44.36
CA ARG A 455 -10.70 -28.50 -43.29
C ARG A 455 -11.45 -29.73 -43.82
N ILE A 456 -12.46 -29.54 -44.66
CA ILE A 456 -13.23 -30.65 -45.24
C ILE A 456 -12.34 -31.54 -46.12
N LYS A 457 -11.35 -30.98 -46.83
CA LYS A 457 -10.35 -31.78 -47.57
C LYS A 457 -9.47 -32.61 -46.63
N ALA A 458 -9.05 -32.06 -45.50
CA ALA A 458 -8.29 -32.79 -44.48
C ALA A 458 -9.16 -33.90 -43.83
N ASP A 459 -10.40 -33.59 -43.46
CA ASP A 459 -11.38 -34.53 -42.88
C ASP A 459 -11.78 -35.68 -43.84
N MET A 460 -11.50 -35.56 -45.14
CA MET A 460 -11.68 -36.63 -46.13
C MET A 460 -10.47 -37.58 -46.20
N LEU A 461 -9.27 -37.09 -45.89
CA LEU A 461 -8.04 -37.89 -45.85
C LEU A 461 -7.86 -38.58 -44.50
N GLU A 462 -8.22 -37.87 -43.44
CA GLU A 462 -8.20 -38.34 -42.06
C GLU A 462 -9.60 -38.81 -41.69
N ASN A 463 -9.78 -40.07 -41.25
CA ASN A 463 -11.09 -40.62 -40.87
C ASN A 463 -11.60 -40.02 -39.54
N THR A 464 -11.89 -38.72 -39.57
CA THR A 464 -12.30 -37.89 -38.44
C THR A 464 -13.71 -38.23 -37.99
N LEU A 465 -13.94 -38.16 -36.68
CA LEU A 465 -15.21 -38.50 -36.02
C LEU A 465 -16.36 -37.61 -36.47
N CYS A 466 -16.11 -36.30 -36.58
CA CYS A 466 -17.12 -35.29 -36.93
C CYS A 466 -16.77 -34.64 -38.26
N LYS A 467 -17.55 -34.90 -39.32
CA LYS A 467 -17.28 -34.40 -40.67
C LYS A 467 -18.52 -33.88 -41.39
N PHE A 468 -18.31 -32.93 -42.30
CA PHE A 468 -19.39 -32.40 -43.13
C PHE A 468 -19.68 -33.32 -44.31
N LYS A 469 -20.96 -33.50 -44.65
CA LYS A 469 -21.39 -34.27 -45.82
C LYS A 469 -21.23 -33.44 -47.10
N GLY A 470 -20.82 -34.08 -48.19
CA GLY A 470 -20.71 -33.48 -49.54
C GLY A 470 -19.28 -33.35 -50.06
N GLN A 471 -19.12 -32.91 -51.31
CA GLN A 471 -17.82 -32.74 -51.99
C GLN A 471 -17.49 -31.26 -52.20
N THR A 472 -16.20 -30.90 -52.09
CA THR A 472 -15.75 -29.49 -52.15
C THR A 472 -15.45 -28.97 -53.57
N GLU A 473 -15.46 -29.87 -54.57
CA GLU A 473 -15.03 -29.61 -55.95
C GLU A 473 -16.18 -29.68 -56.97
N ASP A 474 -17.44 -29.80 -56.52
CA ASP A 474 -18.58 -29.76 -57.43
C ASP A 474 -18.67 -28.37 -58.11
N PRO A 475 -18.93 -28.27 -59.41
CA PRO A 475 -19.13 -26.98 -60.07
C PRO A 475 -20.37 -26.22 -59.56
N ASP A 476 -21.35 -26.91 -58.97
CA ASP A 476 -22.56 -26.31 -58.40
C ASP A 476 -22.39 -25.99 -56.90
N PRO A 477 -22.38 -24.71 -56.50
CA PRO A 477 -22.26 -24.31 -55.09
C PRO A 477 -23.40 -24.82 -54.19
N GLU A 478 -24.57 -25.15 -54.74
CA GLU A 478 -25.69 -25.67 -53.97
C GLU A 478 -25.51 -27.13 -53.54
N LYS A 479 -24.58 -27.85 -54.18
CA LYS A 479 -24.16 -29.22 -53.84
C LYS A 479 -22.94 -29.28 -52.91
N HIS A 480 -22.34 -28.13 -52.60
CA HIS A 480 -21.25 -28.08 -51.64
C HIS A 480 -21.73 -28.41 -50.22
N PRO A 481 -20.83 -28.89 -49.35
CA PRO A 481 -21.09 -29.03 -47.93
C PRO A 481 -21.70 -27.77 -47.32
N CYS A 482 -22.61 -27.96 -46.34
CA CYS A 482 -23.36 -26.91 -45.65
C CYS A 482 -22.60 -25.58 -45.42
N PRO A 483 -21.42 -25.56 -44.77
CA PRO A 483 -20.71 -24.30 -44.51
C PRO A 483 -20.22 -23.60 -45.78
N LEU A 484 -19.81 -24.34 -46.81
CA LEU A 484 -19.37 -23.78 -48.09
C LEU A 484 -20.56 -23.23 -48.88
N LYS A 485 -21.69 -23.94 -48.86
CA LYS A 485 -22.95 -23.50 -49.45
C LYS A 485 -23.43 -22.19 -48.83
N LEU A 486 -23.41 -22.09 -47.50
CA LEU A 486 -23.74 -20.85 -46.78
C LEU A 486 -22.79 -19.70 -47.16
N CYS A 487 -21.47 -19.94 -47.17
CA CYS A 487 -20.49 -18.92 -47.57
C CYS A 487 -20.71 -18.45 -49.03
N ALA A 488 -21.00 -19.37 -49.95
CA ALA A 488 -21.28 -19.05 -51.35
C ALA A 488 -22.54 -18.20 -51.48
N ARG A 489 -23.63 -18.58 -50.80
CA ARG A 489 -24.90 -17.84 -50.80
C ARG A 489 -24.75 -16.44 -50.20
N MET A 490 -24.06 -16.30 -49.06
CA MET A 490 -23.82 -14.98 -48.46
C MET A 490 -22.91 -14.12 -49.34
N SER A 491 -21.86 -14.70 -49.91
CA SER A 491 -20.98 -13.98 -50.85
C SER A 491 -21.72 -13.53 -52.11
N GLN A 492 -22.66 -14.33 -52.60
CA GLN A 492 -23.51 -13.94 -53.73
C GLN A 492 -24.45 -12.80 -53.34
N SER A 493 -25.12 -12.89 -52.18
CA SER A 493 -25.95 -11.80 -51.63
C SER A 493 -25.18 -10.48 -51.49
N ILE A 494 -23.90 -10.53 -51.09
CA ILE A 494 -23.03 -9.34 -51.02
C ILE A 494 -22.76 -8.77 -52.42
N LYS A 495 -22.46 -9.62 -53.41
CA LYS A 495 -22.24 -9.19 -54.79
C LYS A 495 -23.51 -8.61 -55.41
N ASP A 496 -24.66 -9.20 -55.15
CA ASP A 496 -25.95 -8.73 -55.63
C ASP A 496 -26.32 -7.36 -55.02
N PHE A 497 -25.79 -7.03 -53.84
CA PHE A 497 -25.95 -5.71 -53.20
C PHE A 497 -25.07 -4.59 -53.82
N HIS A 498 -24.23 -4.88 -54.82
CA HIS A 498 -23.37 -3.88 -55.47
C HIS A 498 -24.14 -2.66 -55.98
N LEU A 499 -25.34 -2.87 -56.56
CA LEU A 499 -26.20 -1.76 -56.99
C LEU A 499 -26.61 -0.87 -55.81
N GLY A 500 -26.93 -1.47 -54.66
CA GLY A 500 -27.25 -0.73 -53.44
C GLY A 500 -26.09 0.12 -52.95
N VAL A 501 -24.86 -0.42 -52.95
CA VAL A 501 -23.65 0.35 -52.60
C VAL A 501 -23.48 1.54 -53.54
N TYR A 502 -23.66 1.35 -54.84
CA TYR A 502 -23.50 2.42 -55.84
C TYR A 502 -24.58 3.51 -55.68
N VAL A 503 -25.84 3.14 -55.46
CA VAL A 503 -26.93 4.09 -55.20
C VAL A 503 -26.67 4.89 -53.93
N VAL A 504 -26.26 4.25 -52.83
CA VAL A 504 -25.94 4.95 -51.57
C VAL A 504 -24.80 5.95 -51.80
N LYS A 505 -23.75 5.55 -52.54
CA LYS A 505 -22.63 6.44 -52.85
C LYS A 505 -23.03 7.74 -53.55
N ILE A 506 -24.00 7.66 -54.46
CA ILE A 506 -24.44 8.82 -55.24
C ILE A 506 -25.45 9.65 -54.45
N MET A 507 -26.51 9.00 -53.95
CA MET A 507 -27.73 9.66 -53.47
C MET A 507 -27.73 9.89 -51.95
N CYS A 508 -26.90 9.20 -51.16
CA CYS A 508 -26.72 9.48 -49.73
C CYS A 508 -25.50 10.39 -49.46
N ASN A 509 -25.17 11.27 -50.42
CA ASN A 509 -24.10 12.24 -50.25
C ASN A 509 -24.60 13.44 -49.43
N SER A 510 -23.97 13.68 -48.28
CA SER A 510 -24.28 14.81 -47.39
C SER A 510 -24.16 16.21 -48.01
N ALA A 511 -23.46 16.34 -49.15
CA ALA A 511 -23.37 17.62 -49.87
C ALA A 511 -24.62 17.93 -50.72
N LEU A 512 -25.52 16.96 -50.92
CA LEU A 512 -26.76 17.16 -51.65
C LEU A 512 -27.69 18.11 -50.87
N LYS A 513 -28.41 18.95 -51.62
CA LYS A 513 -29.34 19.98 -51.14
C LYS A 513 -30.59 19.89 -52.01
N ASP A 514 -31.67 20.54 -51.59
CA ASP A 514 -32.97 20.50 -52.29
C ASP A 514 -32.84 20.72 -53.81
N ARG A 515 -32.03 21.71 -54.24
CA ARG A 515 -31.76 21.96 -55.67
C ARG A 515 -31.20 20.75 -56.44
N HIS A 516 -30.35 19.95 -55.80
CA HIS A 516 -29.74 18.78 -56.43
C HIS A 516 -30.76 17.65 -56.56
N TRP A 517 -31.66 17.55 -55.59
CA TRP A 517 -32.81 16.64 -55.66
C TRP A 517 -33.80 17.07 -56.74
N ASP A 518 -34.03 18.37 -56.93
CA ASP A 518 -34.84 18.90 -58.03
C ASP A 518 -34.23 18.54 -59.39
N GLU A 519 -32.91 18.72 -59.57
CA GLU A 519 -32.18 18.34 -60.80
C GLU A 519 -32.25 16.83 -61.07
N MET A 520 -32.07 16.00 -60.04
CA MET A 520 -32.22 14.55 -60.16
C MET A 520 -33.67 14.16 -60.51
N SER A 521 -34.65 14.85 -59.93
CA SER A 521 -36.08 14.61 -60.17
C SER A 521 -36.51 15.00 -61.59
N GLU A 522 -35.96 16.07 -62.14
CA GLU A 522 -36.19 16.48 -63.54
C GLU A 522 -35.68 15.42 -64.52
N ILE A 523 -34.50 14.85 -64.26
CA ILE A 523 -33.93 13.76 -65.08
C ILE A 523 -34.76 12.48 -64.95
N ALA A 524 -35.23 12.13 -63.76
CA ALA A 524 -36.03 10.94 -63.52
C ALA A 524 -37.49 11.05 -64.01
N GLY A 525 -38.00 12.27 -64.14
CA GLY A 525 -39.38 12.57 -64.54
C GLY A 525 -40.41 12.48 -63.40
N PHE A 526 -39.96 12.35 -62.15
CA PHE A 526 -40.78 12.34 -60.94
C PHE A 526 -39.94 12.73 -59.72
N ASP A 527 -40.59 13.10 -58.62
CA ASP A 527 -39.91 13.56 -57.39
C ASP A 527 -39.11 12.44 -56.71
N LEU A 528 -37.80 12.66 -56.59
CA LEU A 528 -36.84 11.77 -55.94
C LEU A 528 -36.40 12.24 -54.55
N THR A 529 -36.92 13.38 -54.08
CA THR A 529 -36.54 13.95 -52.79
C THR A 529 -36.83 12.94 -51.66
N PRO A 530 -35.83 12.54 -50.86
CA PRO A 530 -36.06 11.61 -49.76
C PRO A 530 -37.06 12.16 -48.75
N ASP A 531 -37.98 11.30 -48.32
CA ASP A 531 -38.92 11.54 -47.24
C ASP A 531 -38.70 10.55 -46.08
N ALA A 532 -39.41 10.75 -44.96
CA ALA A 532 -39.33 9.88 -43.78
C ALA A 532 -39.68 8.40 -44.04
N GLY A 533 -40.28 8.07 -45.20
CA GLY A 533 -40.60 6.71 -45.63
C GLY A 533 -39.70 6.18 -46.76
N THR A 534 -38.65 6.92 -47.13
CA THR A 534 -37.74 6.54 -48.20
C THR A 534 -36.72 5.54 -47.69
N THR A 535 -36.63 4.41 -48.41
CA THR A 535 -35.68 3.33 -48.13
C THR A 535 -34.85 3.04 -49.38
N LEU A 536 -33.66 2.45 -49.20
CA LEU A 536 -32.82 2.07 -50.33
C LEU A 536 -33.54 1.07 -51.25
N ARG A 537 -34.34 0.15 -50.68
CA ARG A 537 -35.16 -0.78 -51.47
C ARG A 537 -36.16 -0.06 -52.38
N LYS A 538 -36.82 0.99 -51.88
CA LYS A 538 -37.76 1.82 -52.66
C LYS A 538 -37.06 2.48 -53.84
N ILE A 539 -35.87 3.04 -53.62
CA ILE A 539 -35.07 3.71 -54.67
C ILE A 539 -34.56 2.71 -55.71
N ILE A 540 -34.04 1.55 -55.29
CA ILE A 540 -33.62 0.49 -56.22
C ILE A 540 -34.82 0.02 -57.07
N ASN A 541 -36.02 -0.10 -56.48
CA ASN A 541 -37.22 -0.50 -57.19
C ASN A 541 -37.69 0.50 -58.25
N TYR A 542 -37.26 1.76 -58.19
CA TYR A 542 -37.49 2.73 -59.27
C TYR A 542 -36.66 2.45 -60.53
N LYS A 543 -35.67 1.54 -60.47
CA LYS A 543 -34.87 1.08 -61.62
C LYS A 543 -34.17 2.23 -62.37
N LEU A 544 -33.60 3.16 -61.60
CA LEU A 544 -32.91 4.36 -62.11
C LEU A 544 -31.49 4.08 -62.65
N GLU A 545 -31.12 2.82 -62.85
CA GLU A 545 -29.78 2.37 -63.24
C GLU A 545 -29.21 3.11 -64.45
N LYS A 546 -30.06 3.46 -65.43
CA LYS A 546 -29.65 4.16 -66.66
C LYS A 546 -29.30 5.63 -66.45
N ASP A 547 -29.78 6.23 -65.37
CA ASP A 547 -29.59 7.64 -65.06
C ASP A 547 -28.60 7.85 -63.90
N LEU A 548 -28.12 6.79 -63.26
CA LEU A 548 -27.15 6.87 -62.14
C LEU A 548 -25.87 7.62 -62.52
N ASP A 549 -25.35 7.43 -63.74
CA ASP A 549 -24.17 8.18 -64.21
C ASP A 549 -24.41 9.69 -64.21
N LYS A 550 -25.64 10.13 -64.53
CA LYS A 550 -26.01 11.55 -64.51
C LYS A 550 -26.14 12.05 -63.07
N PHE A 551 -26.74 11.25 -62.20
CA PHE A 551 -26.85 11.58 -60.77
C PHE A 551 -25.48 11.64 -60.09
N GLU A 552 -24.53 10.80 -60.49
CA GLU A 552 -23.15 10.85 -60.01
C GLU A 552 -22.48 12.20 -60.35
N ILE A 553 -22.70 12.73 -61.55
CA ILE A 553 -22.21 14.07 -61.93
C ILE A 553 -22.77 15.15 -61.01
N ILE A 554 -24.07 15.10 -60.70
CA ILE A 554 -24.72 16.05 -59.78
C ILE A 554 -24.12 15.92 -58.38
N SER A 555 -23.99 14.69 -57.88
CA SER A 555 -23.44 14.42 -56.54
C SER A 555 -21.98 14.86 -56.40
N ILE A 556 -21.15 14.66 -57.43
CA ILE A 556 -19.77 15.18 -57.49
C ILE A 556 -19.78 16.72 -57.54
N GLY A 557 -20.70 17.31 -58.30
CA GLY A 557 -20.91 18.76 -58.35
C GLY A 557 -21.19 19.33 -56.96
N ALA A 558 -22.15 18.73 -56.24
CA ALA A 558 -22.53 19.11 -54.88
C ALA A 558 -21.34 19.13 -53.92
N ASN A 559 -20.45 18.13 -53.98
CA ASN A 559 -19.22 18.10 -53.18
C ASN A 559 -18.30 19.30 -53.48
N LYS A 560 -18.12 19.64 -54.76
CA LYS A 560 -17.30 20.80 -55.17
C LYS A 560 -17.92 22.13 -54.74
N GLU A 561 -19.24 22.23 -54.80
CA GLU A 561 -19.98 23.40 -54.33
C GLU A 561 -19.83 23.58 -52.81
N LEU A 562 -19.99 22.51 -52.04
CA LEU A 562 -19.80 22.53 -50.59
C LEU A 562 -18.38 22.97 -50.22
N ALA A 563 -17.36 22.43 -50.91
CA ALA A 563 -15.97 22.81 -50.70
C ALA A 563 -15.72 24.31 -50.97
N LEU A 564 -16.32 24.86 -52.04
CA LEU A 564 -16.24 26.29 -52.33
C LEU A 564 -16.94 27.12 -51.25
N GLN A 565 -18.12 26.72 -50.79
CA GLN A 565 -18.84 27.42 -49.72
C GLN A 565 -18.04 27.42 -48.42
N GLN A 566 -17.46 26.29 -48.03
CA GLN A 566 -16.61 26.18 -46.85
C GLN A 566 -15.34 27.04 -46.98
N SER A 567 -14.71 27.07 -48.16
CA SER A 567 -13.55 27.93 -48.40
C SER A 567 -13.89 29.42 -48.30
N LEU A 568 -15.08 29.85 -48.74
CA LEU A 568 -15.53 31.24 -48.58
C LEU A 568 -15.74 31.58 -47.11
N GLN A 569 -16.45 30.72 -46.38
CA GLN A 569 -16.74 30.91 -44.96
C GLN A 569 -15.46 30.94 -44.13
N ALA A 570 -14.49 30.07 -44.43
CA ALA A 570 -13.20 30.07 -43.76
C ALA A 570 -12.45 31.40 -43.97
N MET A 571 -12.44 31.93 -45.20
CA MET A 571 -11.86 33.26 -45.46
C MET A 571 -12.59 34.36 -44.68
N ILE A 572 -13.93 34.37 -44.66
CA ILE A 572 -14.71 35.38 -43.92
C ILE A 572 -14.38 35.33 -42.41
N ALA A 573 -14.31 34.13 -41.83
CA ALA A 573 -14.02 33.94 -40.42
C ALA A 573 -12.60 34.39 -40.03
N GLU A 574 -11.61 34.21 -40.92
CA GLU A 574 -10.25 34.68 -40.67
C GLU A 574 -10.18 36.21 -40.49
N TRP A 575 -10.99 36.95 -41.25
CA TRP A 575 -11.05 38.41 -41.18
C TRP A 575 -11.73 38.96 -39.91
N GLU A 576 -12.43 38.14 -39.14
CA GLU A 576 -12.99 38.55 -37.83
C GLU A 576 -11.87 38.94 -36.84
N ASN A 577 -10.70 38.32 -36.98
CA ASN A 577 -9.58 38.48 -36.04
C ASN A 577 -8.52 39.48 -36.52
N ILE A 578 -8.65 40.00 -37.75
CA ILE A 578 -7.68 40.93 -38.32
C ILE A 578 -8.01 42.36 -37.87
N VAL A 579 -7.10 42.93 -37.07
CA VAL A 579 -7.29 44.23 -36.42
C VAL A 579 -6.15 45.20 -36.75
N PHE A 580 -6.48 46.48 -36.86
CA PHE A 580 -5.51 47.56 -36.96
C PHE A 580 -4.67 47.65 -35.69
N LYS A 581 -3.34 47.60 -35.85
CA LYS A 581 -2.38 47.77 -34.76
C LYS A 581 -2.07 49.25 -34.59
N LEU A 582 -2.18 49.75 -33.36
CA LEU A 582 -1.88 51.14 -33.00
C LEU A 582 -0.58 51.22 -32.21
N SER A 583 0.29 52.16 -32.56
CA SER A 583 1.51 52.46 -31.79
C SER A 583 1.68 53.96 -31.60
N ALA A 584 2.32 54.37 -30.50
CA ALA A 584 2.62 55.77 -30.26
C ALA A 584 3.73 56.24 -31.20
N PHE A 585 3.51 57.38 -31.87
CA PHE A 585 4.49 58.00 -32.73
C PHE A 585 5.44 58.89 -31.92
N LYS A 586 6.66 58.40 -31.68
CA LYS A 586 7.70 59.10 -30.88
C LYS A 586 7.13 59.55 -29.52
N ASP A 587 7.58 60.68 -28.98
CA ASP A 587 7.11 61.24 -27.71
C ASP A 587 5.90 62.19 -27.84
N THR A 588 5.18 62.15 -28.98
CA THR A 588 4.12 63.13 -29.30
C THR A 588 2.76 62.81 -28.69
N GLY A 589 2.58 61.60 -28.12
CA GLY A 589 1.30 61.14 -27.59
C GLY A 589 0.23 60.82 -28.65
N ILE A 590 0.61 60.76 -29.94
CA ILE A 590 -0.29 60.46 -31.06
C ILE A 590 -0.14 58.98 -31.44
N ASN A 591 -1.25 58.24 -31.49
CA ASN A 591 -1.25 56.87 -32.01
C ASN A 591 -1.33 56.85 -33.54
N ILE A 592 -0.60 55.95 -34.18
CA ILE A 592 -0.56 55.72 -35.63
C ILE A 592 -0.81 54.23 -35.94
N LEU A 593 -1.28 53.95 -37.15
CA LEU A 593 -1.42 52.60 -37.68
C LEU A 593 -0.05 51.97 -37.95
N THR A 594 0.13 50.72 -37.57
CA THR A 594 1.33 49.92 -37.83
C THR A 594 0.96 48.53 -38.35
N GLY A 595 1.91 47.84 -38.96
CA GLY A 595 1.68 46.48 -39.49
C GLY A 595 0.70 46.43 -40.67
N LEU A 596 0.58 47.53 -41.44
CA LEU A 596 -0.28 47.56 -42.63
C LEU A 596 0.17 46.56 -43.71
N ASP A 597 1.47 46.25 -43.78
CA ASP A 597 2.03 45.27 -44.74
C ASP A 597 1.51 43.84 -44.49
N GLU A 598 1.29 43.46 -43.23
CA GLU A 598 0.72 42.15 -42.88
C GLU A 598 -0.76 42.07 -43.31
N ILE A 599 -1.51 43.15 -43.11
CA ILE A 599 -2.90 43.26 -43.57
C ILE A 599 -2.96 43.21 -45.10
N GLN A 600 -2.03 43.89 -45.77
CA GLN A 600 -1.91 43.91 -47.23
C GLN A 600 -1.63 42.52 -47.81
N ALA A 601 -0.73 41.74 -47.18
CA ALA A 601 -0.43 40.39 -47.62
C ALA A 601 -1.65 39.46 -47.55
N VAL A 602 -2.46 39.56 -46.48
CA VAL A 602 -3.70 38.77 -46.36
C VAL A 602 -4.75 39.22 -47.37
N LEU A 603 -4.86 40.53 -47.66
CA LEU A 603 -5.74 41.05 -48.71
C LEU A 603 -5.37 40.47 -50.07
N ASP A 604 -4.09 40.51 -50.45
CA ASP A 604 -3.64 40.03 -51.76
C ASP A 604 -3.95 38.53 -51.96
N ASP A 605 -3.67 37.70 -50.95
CA ASP A 605 -3.97 36.26 -51.00
C ASP A 605 -5.49 35.99 -51.06
N HIS A 606 -6.29 36.63 -50.20
CA HIS A 606 -7.73 36.40 -50.16
C HIS A 606 -8.44 36.96 -51.39
N ILE A 607 -7.95 38.06 -51.97
CA ILE A 607 -8.43 38.59 -53.26
C ILE A 607 -8.16 37.59 -54.38
N MET A 608 -6.95 37.00 -54.44
CA MET A 608 -6.60 36.00 -55.44
C MET A 608 -7.42 34.71 -55.28
N LYS A 609 -7.59 34.20 -54.06
CA LYS A 609 -8.46 33.04 -53.76
C LYS A 609 -9.91 33.30 -54.15
N THR A 610 -10.46 34.45 -53.77
CA THR A 610 -11.84 34.83 -54.12
C THR A 610 -12.02 34.99 -55.63
N LEU A 611 -11.00 35.50 -56.33
CA LEU A 611 -11.00 35.59 -57.79
C LEU A 611 -11.01 34.20 -58.45
N ALA A 612 -10.21 33.26 -57.94
CA ALA A 612 -10.21 31.87 -58.41
C ALA A 612 -11.56 31.19 -58.16
N MET A 613 -12.18 31.42 -57.01
CA MET A 613 -13.53 30.92 -56.70
C MET A 613 -14.58 31.47 -57.66
N ARG A 614 -14.50 32.76 -58.01
CA ARG A 614 -15.38 33.39 -58.99
C ARG A 614 -15.23 32.78 -60.40
N GLY A 615 -14.04 32.27 -60.74
CA GLY A 615 -13.80 31.56 -62.00
C GLY A 615 -14.27 30.10 -62.01
N SER A 616 -14.71 29.55 -60.88
CA SER A 616 -15.15 28.16 -60.78
C SER A 616 -16.52 27.95 -61.44
N ALA A 617 -16.68 26.87 -62.19
CA ALA A 617 -17.97 26.47 -62.77
C ALA A 617 -19.04 26.16 -61.70
N PHE A 618 -18.62 25.85 -60.47
CA PHE A 618 -19.47 25.49 -59.33
C PHE A 618 -19.80 26.68 -58.41
N VAL A 619 -19.46 27.91 -58.81
CA VAL A 619 -19.67 29.10 -57.97
C VAL A 619 -21.12 29.57 -57.93
N LYS A 620 -21.95 29.20 -58.92
CA LYS A 620 -23.33 29.72 -59.09
C LYS A 620 -24.14 29.80 -57.79
N PRO A 621 -24.16 28.77 -56.91
CA PRO A 621 -24.86 28.82 -55.63
C PRO A 621 -24.49 29.96 -54.68
N CYS A 622 -23.21 30.31 -54.62
CA CYS A 622 -22.66 31.34 -53.73
C CYS A 622 -22.10 32.52 -54.51
N GLU A 623 -22.41 32.66 -55.80
CA GLU A 623 -21.83 33.66 -56.69
C GLU A 623 -22.06 35.08 -56.16
N LYS A 624 -23.26 35.33 -55.63
CA LYS A 624 -23.60 36.62 -55.00
C LYS A 624 -22.69 36.90 -53.80
N GLU A 625 -22.56 35.93 -52.88
CA GLU A 625 -21.73 36.07 -51.67
C GLU A 625 -20.24 36.24 -52.03
N VAL A 626 -19.71 35.43 -52.97
CA VAL A 626 -18.33 35.55 -53.48
C VAL A 626 -18.10 36.92 -54.10
N LYS A 627 -19.06 37.44 -54.87
CA LYS A 627 -18.96 38.76 -55.51
C LYS A 627 -18.98 39.90 -54.49
N GLU A 628 -19.87 39.85 -53.51
CA GLU A 628 -19.95 40.84 -52.42
C GLU A 628 -18.68 40.82 -51.56
N TRP A 629 -18.16 39.63 -51.27
CA TRP A 629 -16.91 39.46 -50.55
C TRP A 629 -15.71 40.04 -51.32
N TYR A 630 -15.60 39.74 -52.61
CA TYR A 630 -14.56 40.30 -53.48
C TYR A 630 -14.60 41.84 -53.51
N GLN A 631 -15.80 42.43 -53.61
CA GLN A 631 -15.97 43.88 -53.57
C GLN A 631 -15.55 44.47 -52.23
N THR A 632 -15.88 43.80 -51.13
CA THR A 632 -15.50 44.20 -49.76
C THR A 632 -13.99 44.20 -49.60
N LEU A 633 -13.31 43.10 -49.97
CA LEU A 633 -11.85 43.00 -49.91
C LEU A 633 -11.17 44.06 -50.78
N THR A 634 -11.65 44.29 -52.00
CA THR A 634 -11.08 45.31 -52.91
C THR A 634 -11.25 46.73 -52.34
N ARG A 635 -12.39 47.02 -51.71
CA ARG A 635 -12.63 48.31 -51.03
C ARG A 635 -11.68 48.49 -49.86
N VAL A 636 -11.59 47.49 -48.97
CA VAL A 636 -10.68 47.50 -47.82
C VAL A 636 -9.24 47.71 -48.28
N ASN A 637 -8.82 47.00 -49.33
CA ASN A 637 -7.50 47.13 -49.94
C ASN A 637 -7.17 48.57 -50.33
N ARG A 638 -8.08 49.20 -51.07
CA ARG A 638 -7.92 50.59 -51.49
C ARG A 638 -7.94 51.55 -50.31
N THR A 639 -8.81 51.34 -49.33
CA THR A 639 -8.85 52.18 -48.11
C THR A 639 -7.54 52.10 -47.33
N VAL A 640 -7.01 50.89 -47.09
CA VAL A 640 -5.76 50.69 -46.33
C VAL A 640 -4.57 51.33 -47.03
N GLU A 641 -4.46 51.17 -48.36
CA GLU A 641 -3.41 51.82 -49.16
C GLU A 641 -3.46 53.35 -49.07
N GLN A 642 -4.66 53.93 -49.25
CA GLN A 642 -4.85 55.38 -49.18
C GLN A 642 -4.60 55.93 -47.78
N TRP A 643 -5.05 55.22 -46.74
CA TRP A 643 -4.84 55.61 -45.34
C TRP A 643 -3.35 55.56 -44.96
N GLY A 644 -2.62 54.55 -45.43
CA GLY A 644 -1.17 54.46 -45.26
C GLY A 644 -0.45 55.67 -45.86
N LYS A 645 -0.85 56.11 -47.07
CA LYS A 645 -0.33 57.32 -47.72
C LYS A 645 -0.66 58.59 -46.93
N VAL A 646 -1.91 58.75 -46.48
CA VAL A 646 -2.33 59.91 -45.65
C VAL A 646 -1.48 59.98 -44.40
N GLN A 647 -1.33 58.87 -43.69
CA GLN A 647 -0.53 58.81 -42.45
C GLN A 647 0.93 59.20 -42.71
N GLY A 648 1.56 58.69 -43.78
CA GLY A 648 2.94 59.02 -44.14
C GLY A 648 3.13 60.52 -44.39
N SER A 649 2.33 61.09 -45.29
CA SER A 649 2.39 62.50 -45.68
C SER A 649 2.00 63.44 -44.53
N TRP A 650 0.97 63.09 -43.76
CA TRP A 650 0.52 63.86 -42.61
C TRP A 650 1.59 63.93 -41.51
N LEU A 651 2.24 62.80 -41.17
CA LEU A 651 3.31 62.77 -40.18
C LEU A 651 4.54 63.59 -40.61
N TYR A 652 4.85 63.65 -41.91
CA TYR A 652 5.92 64.48 -42.45
C TYR A 652 5.61 65.98 -42.32
N LEU A 653 4.37 66.39 -42.65
CA LEU A 653 3.95 67.79 -42.63
C LEU A 653 3.61 68.31 -41.22
N LEU A 654 3.32 67.41 -40.26
CA LEU A 654 2.89 67.77 -38.91
C LEU A 654 3.89 68.68 -38.16
N PRO A 655 5.21 68.40 -38.10
CA PRO A 655 6.17 69.31 -37.48
C PRO A 655 6.27 70.68 -38.18
N ILE A 656 6.09 70.71 -39.51
CA ILE A 656 6.19 71.93 -40.33
C ILE A 656 5.06 72.90 -39.97
N PHE A 657 3.82 72.42 -39.98
CA PHE A 657 2.64 73.23 -39.69
C PHE A 657 2.31 73.35 -38.19
N SER A 658 3.07 72.70 -37.31
CA SER A 658 3.01 72.96 -35.86
C SER A 658 3.66 74.30 -35.48
N SER A 659 4.50 74.87 -36.35
CA SER A 659 5.12 76.18 -36.13
C SER A 659 4.16 77.32 -36.48
N LYS A 660 3.82 78.15 -35.49
CA LYS A 660 2.93 79.32 -35.67
C LYS A 660 3.46 80.31 -36.71
N ASP A 661 4.78 80.43 -36.84
CA ASP A 661 5.43 81.33 -37.79
C ASP A 661 5.33 80.84 -39.24
N ILE A 662 5.36 79.52 -39.45
CA ILE A 662 5.16 78.89 -40.77
C ILE A 662 3.70 79.06 -41.18
N VAL A 663 2.75 78.79 -40.26
CA VAL A 663 1.31 78.93 -40.52
C VAL A 663 0.93 80.37 -40.84
N ALA A 664 1.58 81.36 -40.22
CA ALA A 664 1.36 82.77 -40.55
C ALA A 664 1.87 83.14 -41.96
N GLN A 665 2.91 82.46 -42.46
CA GLN A 665 3.47 82.67 -43.79
C GLN A 665 2.75 81.90 -44.91
N MET A 666 2.16 80.75 -44.57
CA MET A 666 1.39 79.88 -45.49
C MET A 666 -0.02 79.63 -44.93
N PRO A 667 -0.90 80.64 -44.90
CA PRO A 667 -2.20 80.54 -44.24
C PRO A 667 -3.21 79.65 -44.98
N ASN A 668 -3.08 79.50 -46.31
CA ASN A 668 -3.97 78.66 -47.10
C ASN A 668 -3.66 77.18 -46.89
N GLU A 669 -2.39 76.80 -47.04
CA GLU A 669 -1.87 75.46 -46.80
C GLU A 669 -2.07 75.07 -45.34
N GLY A 670 -1.87 76.00 -44.39
CA GLY A 670 -2.15 75.79 -42.97
C GLY A 670 -3.62 75.47 -42.68
N ARG A 671 -4.58 76.11 -43.37
CA ARG A 671 -6.02 75.78 -43.24
C ARG A 671 -6.34 74.40 -43.80
N MET A 672 -5.79 74.05 -44.96
CA MET A 672 -5.98 72.73 -45.57
C MET A 672 -5.38 71.63 -44.68
N PHE A 673 -4.19 71.86 -44.12
CA PHE A 673 -3.56 70.92 -43.20
C PHE A 673 -4.40 70.72 -41.94
N GLN A 674 -4.99 71.77 -41.37
CA GLN A 674 -5.93 71.65 -40.24
C GLN A 674 -7.19 70.85 -40.58
N GLN A 675 -7.69 70.96 -41.82
CA GLN A 675 -8.81 70.15 -42.27
C GLN A 675 -8.43 68.67 -42.32
N VAL A 676 -7.28 68.34 -42.91
CA VAL A 676 -6.78 66.96 -42.95
C VAL A 676 -6.49 66.43 -41.54
N ASP A 677 -5.87 67.23 -40.66
CA ASP A 677 -5.58 66.85 -39.27
C ASP A 677 -6.86 66.47 -38.51
N LYS A 678 -7.94 67.25 -38.66
CA LYS A 678 -9.25 66.93 -38.05
C LYS A 678 -9.81 65.61 -38.59
N THR A 679 -9.82 65.44 -39.91
CA THR A 679 -10.35 64.23 -40.55
C THR A 679 -9.54 62.99 -40.15
N TYR A 680 -8.22 63.07 -40.23
CA TYR A 680 -7.31 61.98 -39.85
C TYR A 680 -7.47 61.59 -38.39
N ARG A 681 -7.47 62.56 -37.45
CA ARG A 681 -7.67 62.28 -36.01
C ARG A 681 -9.05 61.71 -35.71
N MET A 682 -10.10 62.15 -36.42
CA MET A 682 -11.44 61.59 -36.27
C MET A 682 -11.45 60.10 -36.61
N TYR A 683 -10.88 59.71 -37.75
CA TYR A 683 -10.83 58.30 -38.13
C TYR A 683 -9.87 57.47 -37.27
N MET A 684 -8.76 58.03 -36.79
CA MET A 684 -7.90 57.35 -35.82
C MET A 684 -8.62 57.06 -34.48
N ARG A 685 -9.49 57.97 -34.01
CA ARG A 685 -10.37 57.69 -32.84
C ARG A 685 -11.40 56.60 -33.13
N THR A 686 -11.92 56.54 -34.35
CA THR A 686 -12.80 55.44 -34.78
C THR A 686 -12.06 54.11 -34.70
N VAL A 687 -10.81 54.05 -35.15
CA VAL A 687 -9.97 52.85 -35.05
C VAL A 687 -9.63 52.50 -33.60
N GLU A 688 -9.41 53.50 -32.73
CA GLU A 688 -9.22 53.27 -31.29
C GLU A 688 -10.43 52.61 -30.63
N THR A 689 -11.64 52.93 -31.12
CA THR A 689 -12.90 52.37 -30.60
C THR A 689 -13.22 51.00 -31.22
N ASN A 690 -13.00 50.84 -32.52
CA ASN A 690 -13.18 49.58 -33.24
C ASN A 690 -11.93 49.28 -34.08
N ARG A 691 -11.14 48.30 -33.66
CA ARG A 691 -9.91 47.94 -34.36
C ARG A 691 -10.12 46.99 -35.54
N SER A 692 -11.32 46.48 -35.80
CA SER A 692 -11.56 45.56 -36.93
C SER A 692 -11.20 46.22 -38.26
N VAL A 693 -10.30 45.58 -39.02
CA VAL A 693 -9.88 46.12 -40.32
C VAL A 693 -11.05 46.18 -41.28
N ILE A 694 -11.78 45.07 -41.47
CA ILE A 694 -12.97 45.06 -42.32
C ILE A 694 -14.04 46.00 -41.77
N GLY A 695 -14.30 45.98 -40.46
CA GLY A 695 -15.35 46.79 -39.85
C GLY A 695 -15.18 48.29 -40.05
N VAL A 696 -13.94 48.78 -40.14
CA VAL A 696 -13.65 50.20 -40.36
C VAL A 696 -13.32 50.51 -41.82
N ALA A 697 -12.40 49.77 -42.44
CA ALA A 697 -11.92 50.09 -43.78
C ALA A 697 -12.95 49.82 -44.90
N ALA A 698 -13.90 48.90 -44.67
CA ALA A 698 -15.01 48.67 -45.60
C ALA A 698 -16.13 49.72 -45.46
N ALA A 699 -16.14 50.51 -44.37
CA ALA A 699 -17.21 51.45 -44.10
C ALA A 699 -17.32 52.54 -45.16
N LYS A 700 -18.56 52.95 -45.43
CA LYS A 700 -18.86 53.97 -46.44
C LYS A 700 -18.31 55.33 -46.00
N GLY A 701 -17.63 56.04 -46.91
CA GLY A 701 -17.06 57.36 -46.66
C GLY A 701 -15.60 57.35 -46.19
N VAL A 702 -15.10 56.23 -45.64
CA VAL A 702 -13.70 56.17 -45.15
C VAL A 702 -12.71 56.24 -46.31
N GLN A 703 -12.91 55.40 -47.33
CA GLN A 703 -12.08 55.39 -48.53
C GLN A 703 -12.04 56.78 -49.18
N GLU A 704 -13.22 57.37 -49.39
CA GLU A 704 -13.39 58.64 -50.07
C GLU A 704 -12.74 59.79 -49.27
N ALA A 705 -12.83 59.75 -47.94
CA ALA A 705 -12.18 60.73 -47.08
C ALA A 705 -10.65 60.61 -47.05
N MET A 706 -10.10 59.39 -47.14
CA MET A 706 -8.65 59.18 -47.24
C MET A 706 -8.11 59.66 -48.59
N GLU A 707 -8.83 59.40 -49.68
CA GLU A 707 -8.48 59.90 -51.02
C GLU A 707 -8.48 61.43 -51.06
N GLN A 708 -9.55 62.07 -50.59
CA GLN A 708 -9.62 63.53 -50.50
C GLN A 708 -8.52 64.12 -49.60
N SER A 709 -8.19 63.43 -48.49
CA SER A 709 -7.11 63.85 -47.60
C SER A 709 -5.74 63.77 -48.30
N ASN A 710 -5.50 62.74 -49.11
CA ASN A 710 -4.27 62.64 -49.91
C ASN A 710 -4.18 63.75 -50.97
N GLU A 711 -5.27 64.08 -51.69
CA GLU A 711 -5.30 65.20 -52.64
C GLU A 711 -4.91 66.53 -51.96
N LEU A 712 -5.51 66.82 -50.80
CA LEU A 712 -5.18 68.02 -50.02
C LEU A 712 -3.71 68.00 -49.54
N LEU A 713 -3.20 66.84 -49.10
CA LEU A 713 -1.80 66.71 -48.67
C LEU A 713 -0.81 66.89 -49.82
N GLU A 714 -1.15 66.47 -51.04
CA GLU A 714 -0.34 66.72 -52.23
C GLU A 714 -0.30 68.22 -52.57
N GLU A 715 -1.45 68.92 -52.56
CA GLU A 715 -1.50 70.37 -52.75
C GLU A 715 -0.69 71.11 -51.68
N ILE A 716 -0.80 70.70 -50.41
CA ILE A 716 -0.01 71.27 -49.31
C ILE A 716 1.48 71.03 -49.53
N THR A 717 1.87 69.82 -49.93
CA THR A 717 3.28 69.47 -50.17
C THR A 717 3.87 70.32 -51.31
N ASN A 718 3.11 70.54 -52.38
CA ASN A 718 3.49 71.44 -53.47
C ASN A 718 3.66 72.88 -52.97
N GLY A 719 2.71 73.39 -52.18
CA GLY A 719 2.81 74.73 -51.58
C GLY A 719 4.01 74.89 -50.64
N VAL A 720 4.32 73.87 -49.83
CA VAL A 720 5.52 73.84 -48.98
C VAL A 720 6.79 73.86 -49.83
N ASN A 721 6.85 73.07 -50.91
CA ASN A 721 7.99 73.06 -51.83
C ASN A 721 8.19 74.43 -52.49
N GLU A 722 7.14 75.07 -52.98
CA GLU A 722 7.22 76.43 -53.55
C GLU A 722 7.70 77.46 -52.53
N TYR A 723 7.25 77.35 -51.28
CA TYR A 723 7.71 78.21 -50.20
C TYR A 723 9.19 77.99 -49.86
N LEU A 724 9.66 76.74 -49.84
CA LEU A 724 11.06 76.40 -49.65
C LEU A 724 11.93 76.95 -50.79
N GLU A 725 11.48 76.83 -52.04
CA GLU A 725 12.15 77.44 -53.21
C GLU A 725 12.23 78.97 -53.10
N LYS A 726 11.14 79.63 -52.69
CA LYS A 726 11.17 81.08 -52.41
C LYS A 726 12.18 81.43 -51.32
N LYS A 727 12.26 80.65 -50.23
CA LYS A 727 13.24 80.88 -49.15
C LYS A 727 14.68 80.61 -49.60
N ARG A 728 14.92 79.64 -50.49
CA ARG A 728 16.25 79.37 -51.08
C ARG A 728 16.81 80.58 -51.82
N LEU A 729 15.94 81.36 -52.50
CA LEU A 729 16.34 82.59 -53.17
C LEU A 729 16.86 83.67 -52.19
N TYR A 730 16.36 83.71 -50.95
CA TYR A 730 16.82 84.65 -49.92
C TYR A 730 18.06 84.16 -49.17
N PHE A 731 18.30 82.84 -49.14
CA PHE A 731 19.42 82.21 -48.43
C PHE A 731 20.16 81.22 -49.34
N PRO A 732 21.21 81.65 -50.07
CA PRO A 732 21.88 80.84 -51.10
C PRO A 732 22.45 79.50 -50.61
N ARG A 733 22.72 79.37 -49.31
CA ARG A 733 23.21 78.11 -48.72
C ARG A 733 22.17 76.97 -48.77
N PHE A 734 20.88 77.29 -48.87
CA PHE A 734 19.81 76.29 -48.87
C PHE A 734 19.68 75.52 -50.20
N PHE A 735 20.36 75.95 -51.28
CA PHE A 735 20.42 75.19 -52.53
C PHE A 735 21.24 73.89 -52.43
N PHE A 736 22.05 73.72 -51.37
CA PHE A 736 22.90 72.53 -51.17
C PHE A 736 22.24 71.45 -50.29
N LEU A 737 20.97 71.60 -49.93
CA LEU A 737 20.19 70.61 -49.17
C LEU A 737 19.07 70.08 -50.07
N SER A 738 18.75 68.78 -49.99
CA SER A 738 17.55 68.24 -50.68
C SER A 738 16.27 68.78 -50.03
N ASN A 739 15.19 68.89 -50.80
CA ASN A 739 13.85 69.15 -50.25
C ASN A 739 13.40 67.97 -49.37
#